data_AF-A0A2E1I8K6-F1
#
_entry.id   AF-A0A2E1I8K6-F1
#
_cell.length_a   1.000
_cell.length_b   1.000
_cell.length_c   1.000
_cell.angle_alpha   90.00
_cell.angle_beta   90.00
_cell.angle_gamma   90.00
#
_symmetry.space_group_name_H-M   'P 1'
#
loop_
_entity.id
_entity.type
_entity.pdbx_description
1 polymer ?
#
loop_
_entity_poly.entity_id
_entity_poly.type
_entity_poly.pdbx_seq_one_letter_code
_entity_poly.pdbx_strand_id
1 'polypeptide(L)'
;MGIRLKSTWTLWILSILIISFAPLESIKAQDGTVLDLEIDATDGIAWISMVCNNVNGECPPVNVSIIWPNGDSDILSSNSNEVVRNITSGSISIFTNQSFQSSQWELKMVIPESRSHEITDHPEHSGDQDVAEATISSINTGNLGVSDTDVIHIPGNEGDILHVHQITSRYPFTLDILDTSGQIPILIETLENTPKFIEIPTDEGIYLKIHSNDGEEVNPYSFVIDIWSDADENPDIIFPETRVNGTIGPLDLEGDFYLLKVGPGSPLEIEFEATDSIELRYVENGNMTELNQSSGIFTIENVGETNATLLIHIRSSHPVFYSIIHSIDSLSDGDNLGDAPDTLTNLQQDKDAYPIIQDDGSWYNGHLNDTSDIDYWIFNIDDINGSIVRIIPSSESTDCCIMRIITLSNITDSASTLNIIGQGTHAIQISLDQNRTSNSIPISYSLRLELQDVDEPIYFDRSSEFIGFYVVIGLLMLSPLLPIAYWQWKDRDVIRVEKHERLRLIRLRERLSGIGLDSQEDDDIDAALSSLGDSEWDALIQEWGKPDVRHSTENLDIAAWRLDMENPTLLIGLRSNVTWEHAGVRLAATMGDRVEIEDVHPSHLHFEDEIVLDKVQANKLKFIRVQHSQGSTKLDVIVTGTVGGTPMAAMPSKALSDSEE
;
A
#
# COMPACT_ATOMS: atom_id res chain seq x y z
N MET A 1 9.76 53.75 1.82
CA MET A 1 8.51 53.68 2.61
C MET A 1 8.13 52.21 2.67
N GLY A 2 8.20 51.45 3.76
CA GLY A 2 8.72 51.63 5.12
C GLY A 2 8.52 50.29 5.85
N ILE A 3 9.50 49.88 6.68
CA ILE A 3 9.41 49.04 7.90
C ILE A 3 8.88 47.59 7.70
N ARG A 4 9.70 46.52 7.62
CA ARG A 4 10.48 45.77 8.65
C ARG A 4 9.69 45.26 9.88
N LEU A 5 9.57 43.93 10.00
CA LEU A 5 9.90 43.20 11.22
C LEU A 5 10.45 41.80 10.87
N LYS A 6 11.56 41.44 11.53
CA LYS A 6 12.37 40.22 11.40
C LYS A 6 12.09 39.31 12.60
N SER A 7 12.30 38.00 12.44
CA SER A 7 13.01 37.19 13.44
C SER A 7 13.55 35.94 12.74
N THR A 8 14.88 35.78 12.77
CA THR A 8 15.65 34.65 12.26
C THR A 8 16.57 34.22 13.40
N TRP A 9 16.52 32.93 13.78
CA TRP A 9 17.52 32.32 14.64
C TRP A 9 18.78 32.03 13.82
N THR A 10 19.93 32.45 14.34
CA THR A 10 21.25 32.18 13.76
C THR A 10 22.22 31.87 14.89
N LEU A 11 22.94 30.76 14.70
CA LEU A 11 24.30 30.46 15.17
C LEU A 11 25.07 31.66 15.73
N TRP A 12 25.68 31.49 16.89
CA TRP A 12 26.81 32.32 17.32
C TRP A 12 27.94 31.46 17.89
N ILE A 13 28.99 31.41 17.07
CA ILE A 13 30.37 31.13 17.41
C ILE A 13 30.84 32.18 18.43
N LEU A 14 31.48 31.73 19.50
CA LEU A 14 31.98 32.54 20.59
C LEU A 14 33.08 33.50 20.09
N SER A 15 32.83 34.80 20.24
CA SER A 15 33.74 35.88 19.87
C SER A 15 34.54 36.32 21.10
N ILE A 16 35.85 36.42 20.93
CA ILE A 16 36.81 37.09 21.82
C ILE A 16 36.34 38.53 22.05
N LEU A 17 36.03 38.90 23.30
CA LEU A 17 35.73 40.28 23.67
C LEU A 17 36.81 40.83 24.61
N ILE A 18 37.64 41.70 24.04
CA ILE A 18 38.51 42.65 24.72
C ILE A 18 37.61 43.67 25.45
N ILE A 19 37.69 43.76 26.78
CA ILE A 19 37.18 44.92 27.54
C ILE A 19 38.36 45.63 28.20
N SER A 20 38.34 46.96 28.07
CA SER A 20 39.39 47.91 28.40
C SER A 20 39.44 48.23 29.90
N PHE A 21 40.66 48.31 30.43
CA PHE A 21 41.05 48.62 31.79
C PHE A 21 40.49 49.93 32.39
N ALA A 22 40.21 49.90 33.69
CA ALA A 22 40.57 50.99 34.61
C ALA A 22 41.80 50.53 35.43
N PRO A 23 42.78 51.41 35.74
CA PRO A 23 44.07 50.96 36.26
C PRO A 23 43.99 50.74 37.77
N LEU A 24 44.24 49.51 38.21
CA LEU A 24 44.74 49.21 39.56
C LEU A 24 46.22 48.86 39.44
N GLU A 25 46.99 49.29 40.43
CA GLU A 25 48.45 49.43 40.41
C GLU A 25 49.18 48.16 39.93
N SER A 26 49.92 48.32 38.82
CA SER A 26 50.79 47.29 38.26
C SER A 26 51.93 46.97 39.24
N ILE A 27 51.89 45.80 39.86
CA ILE A 27 53.12 45.13 40.29
C ILE A 27 53.79 44.61 39.01
N LYS A 28 55.02 45.07 38.76
CA LYS A 28 55.81 44.71 37.57
C LYS A 28 56.02 43.18 37.52
N ALA A 29 55.43 42.52 36.52
CA ALA A 29 55.84 41.18 36.10
C ALA A 29 57.29 41.22 35.59
N GLN A 30 58.12 40.28 36.05
CA GLN A 30 59.43 40.01 35.46
C GLN A 30 59.26 39.39 34.07
N ASP A 31 60.14 39.78 33.14
CA ASP A 31 60.24 39.22 31.78
C ASP A 31 60.14 37.68 31.78
N GLY A 32 59.21 37.12 31.00
CA GLY A 32 59.11 35.69 30.73
C GLY A 32 57.93 34.92 31.39
N THR A 33 57.04 35.60 32.11
CA THR A 33 55.83 35.00 32.70
C THR A 33 54.62 35.16 31.77
N VAL A 34 53.90 34.06 31.51
CA VAL A 34 52.67 34.01 30.71
C VAL A 34 51.51 33.68 31.64
N LEU A 35 50.39 34.41 31.54
CA LEU A 35 49.15 34.02 32.22
C LEU A 35 48.66 32.73 31.55
N ASP A 36 48.63 31.66 32.33
CA ASP A 36 48.33 30.32 31.83
C ASP A 36 46.86 29.98 32.05
N LEU A 37 46.32 30.36 33.22
CA LEU A 37 44.93 30.06 33.58
C LEU A 37 44.36 31.12 34.54
N GLU A 38 43.11 31.49 34.33
CA GLU A 38 42.33 32.34 35.23
C GLU A 38 41.02 31.62 35.57
N ILE A 39 40.75 31.46 36.87
CA ILE A 39 39.65 30.63 37.38
C ILE A 39 38.83 31.43 38.39
N ASP A 40 37.51 31.47 38.20
CA ASP A 40 36.57 32.05 39.16
C ASP A 40 36.24 31.03 40.26
N ALA A 41 36.95 31.13 41.38
CA ALA A 41 36.79 30.23 42.51
C ALA A 41 35.72 30.72 43.50
N THR A 42 35.12 29.79 44.23
CA THR A 42 34.21 30.04 45.37
C THR A 42 34.93 29.85 46.70
N ASP A 43 34.25 30.14 47.81
CA ASP A 43 34.77 29.88 49.15
C ASP A 43 35.04 28.38 49.33
N GLY A 44 36.21 27.98 49.83
CA GLY A 44 36.53 26.56 50.06
C GLY A 44 38.04 26.25 50.14
N ILE A 45 38.40 24.97 50.10
CA ILE A 45 39.79 24.52 50.11
C ILE A 45 40.26 24.29 48.67
N ALA A 46 41.30 25.00 48.27
CA ALA A 46 41.98 24.81 46.99
C ALA A 46 43.34 24.12 47.19
N TRP A 47 43.65 23.18 46.30
CA TRP A 47 44.94 22.52 46.22
C TRP A 47 45.49 22.64 44.80
N ILE A 48 46.77 23.01 44.69
CA ILE A 48 47.48 23.08 43.41
C ILE A 48 48.85 22.43 43.62
N SER A 49 49.20 21.51 42.73
CA SER A 49 50.46 20.76 42.76
C SER A 49 51.06 20.63 41.37
N MET A 50 52.39 20.61 41.30
CA MET A 50 53.14 20.32 40.09
C MET A 50 53.76 18.90 40.19
N VAL A 51 53.46 18.07 39.20
CA VAL A 51 53.90 16.67 39.09
C VAL A 51 54.85 16.52 37.91
N CYS A 52 55.97 15.84 38.13
CA CYS A 52 56.97 15.57 37.09
C CYS A 52 56.67 14.21 36.43
N ASN A 53 56.35 14.20 35.14
CA ASN A 53 56.02 12.98 34.37
C ASN A 53 57.26 12.26 33.80
N ASN A 54 58.48 12.64 34.21
CA ASN A 54 59.70 11.99 33.75
C ASN A 54 60.03 10.74 34.58
N VAL A 55 59.88 9.57 33.97
CA VAL A 55 60.06 8.27 34.66
C VAL A 55 61.53 7.95 34.97
N ASN A 56 62.51 8.57 34.28
CA ASN A 56 63.93 8.18 34.36
C ASN A 56 64.94 9.35 34.39
N GLY A 57 64.52 10.58 34.69
CA GLY A 57 65.43 11.73 34.77
C GLY A 57 64.91 12.88 35.64
N GLU A 58 65.82 13.75 36.09
CA GLU A 58 65.46 14.96 36.84
C GLU A 58 64.71 15.95 35.95
N CYS A 59 63.53 16.40 36.39
CA CYS A 59 62.78 17.44 35.70
C CYS A 59 63.51 18.80 35.80
N PRO A 60 63.46 19.64 34.76
CA PRO A 60 64.10 20.94 34.78
C PRO A 60 63.46 21.85 35.85
N PRO A 61 64.23 22.79 36.44
CA PRO A 61 63.70 23.71 37.43
C PRO A 61 62.68 24.65 36.78
N VAL A 62 61.46 24.65 37.32
CA VAL A 62 60.36 25.51 36.89
C VAL A 62 59.81 26.27 38.08
N ASN A 63 59.27 27.46 37.81
CA ASN A 63 58.54 28.24 38.79
C ASN A 63 57.14 28.53 38.23
N VAL A 64 56.12 28.29 39.06
CA VAL A 64 54.72 28.66 38.78
C VAL A 64 54.29 29.61 39.88
N SER A 65 53.80 30.78 39.52
CA SER A 65 53.29 31.76 40.48
C SER A 65 51.77 31.79 40.45
N ILE A 66 51.17 31.66 41.62
CA ILE A 66 49.72 31.65 41.83
C ILE A 66 49.36 32.94 42.55
N ILE A 67 48.36 33.66 42.05
CA ILE A 67 47.76 34.82 42.70
C ILE A 67 46.37 34.41 43.18
N TRP A 68 46.13 34.54 44.48
CA TRP A 68 44.89 34.16 45.14
C TRP A 68 43.87 35.32 45.15
N PRO A 69 42.58 35.05 45.42
CA PRO A 69 41.52 36.06 45.39
C PRO A 69 41.71 37.21 46.38
N ASN A 70 42.42 36.96 47.48
CA ASN A 70 42.76 37.96 48.50
C ASN A 70 43.98 38.84 48.11
N GLY A 71 44.61 38.59 46.96
CA GLY A 71 45.80 39.29 46.47
C GLY A 71 47.13 38.73 46.98
N ASP A 72 47.11 37.67 47.80
CA ASP A 72 48.34 36.95 48.18
C ASP A 72 48.89 36.18 46.98
N SER A 73 50.20 35.91 46.98
CA SER A 73 50.82 35.06 45.97
C SER A 73 51.70 33.98 46.57
N ASP A 74 51.64 32.79 45.98
CA ASP A 74 52.53 31.67 46.28
C ASP A 74 53.34 31.28 45.02
N ILE A 75 54.52 30.72 45.22
CA ILE A 75 55.38 30.26 44.13
C ILE A 75 55.67 28.78 44.34
N LEU A 76 55.21 27.96 43.40
CA LEU A 76 55.57 26.56 43.30
C LEU A 76 56.91 26.44 42.57
N SER A 77 57.79 25.60 43.11
CA SER A 77 59.11 25.32 42.56
C SER A 77 59.44 23.85 42.69
N SER A 78 60.50 23.37 42.06
CA SER A 78 60.93 21.96 42.16
C SER A 78 61.20 21.45 43.59
N ASN A 79 61.39 22.35 44.57
CA ASN A 79 61.57 22.01 45.98
C ASN A 79 60.30 22.21 46.83
N SER A 80 59.29 22.89 46.30
CA SER A 80 58.02 23.24 46.95
C SER A 80 56.92 23.11 45.91
N ASN A 81 56.57 21.87 45.62
CA ASN A 81 55.77 21.49 44.46
C ASN A 81 54.27 21.50 44.71
N GLU A 82 53.80 21.71 45.94
CA GLU A 82 52.37 21.82 46.25
C GLU A 82 52.04 23.01 47.14
N VAL A 83 50.78 23.46 47.05
CA VAL A 83 50.17 24.44 47.94
C VAL A 83 48.72 24.06 48.23
N VAL A 84 48.30 24.19 49.48
CA VAL A 84 46.91 24.06 49.92
C VAL A 84 46.50 25.35 50.62
N ARG A 85 45.38 25.94 50.24
CA ARG A 85 44.83 27.15 50.87
C ARG A 85 43.34 27.09 51.04
N ASN A 86 42.86 27.67 52.14
CA ASN A 86 41.47 28.06 52.27
C ASN A 86 41.30 29.44 51.60
N ILE A 87 40.44 29.50 50.59
CA ILE A 87 40.25 30.66 49.73
C ILE A 87 38.85 31.24 49.91
N THR A 88 38.72 32.53 49.62
CA THR A 88 37.42 33.21 49.48
C THR A 88 37.11 33.38 48.01
N SER A 89 35.85 33.61 47.70
CA SER A 89 35.31 33.75 46.35
C SER A 89 36.01 34.87 45.58
N GLY A 90 36.42 34.58 44.35
CA GLY A 90 37.08 35.51 43.44
C GLY A 90 38.04 34.81 42.46
N SER A 91 38.78 35.60 41.68
CA SER A 91 39.64 35.08 40.62
C SER A 91 40.99 34.58 41.16
N ILE A 92 41.36 33.36 40.79
CA ILE A 92 42.70 32.79 40.93
C ILE A 92 43.39 32.93 39.58
N SER A 93 44.59 33.54 39.57
CA SER A 93 45.40 33.65 38.35
C SER A 93 46.69 32.85 38.50
N ILE A 94 46.91 31.90 37.59
CA ILE A 94 48.11 31.06 37.54
C ILE A 94 48.99 31.53 36.40
N PHE A 95 50.23 31.90 36.72
CA PHE A 95 51.23 32.30 35.75
C PHE A 95 52.34 31.27 35.69
N THR A 96 52.62 30.80 34.49
CA THR A 96 53.70 29.86 34.21
C THR A 96 54.78 30.55 33.39
N ASN A 97 55.99 30.00 33.42
CA ASN A 97 57.08 30.42 32.54
C ASN A 97 57.02 29.59 31.24
N GLN A 98 57.48 30.15 30.11
CA GLN A 98 57.74 29.39 28.87
C GLN A 98 58.50 28.07 29.09
N SER A 99 59.40 28.01 30.08
CA SER A 99 60.10 26.77 30.45
C SER A 99 59.17 25.67 30.98
N PHE A 100 58.07 26.02 31.65
CA PHE A 100 57.05 25.08 32.13
C PHE A 100 56.28 24.46 30.96
N GLN A 101 55.80 25.28 30.02
CA GLN A 101 55.07 24.81 28.83
C GLN A 101 55.90 23.89 27.92
N SER A 102 57.22 24.00 27.95
CA SER A 102 58.13 23.12 27.19
C SER A 102 58.66 21.90 27.97
N SER A 103 58.20 21.70 29.22
CA SER A 103 58.73 20.68 30.13
C SER A 103 57.76 19.51 30.34
N GLN A 104 58.21 18.47 31.06
CA GLN A 104 57.37 17.32 31.44
C GLN A 104 56.63 17.54 32.78
N TRP A 105 56.42 18.79 33.17
CA TRP A 105 55.63 19.12 34.35
C TRP A 105 54.14 19.20 34.00
N GLU A 106 53.30 18.63 34.86
CA GLU A 106 51.85 18.69 34.78
C GLU A 106 51.33 19.39 36.04
N LEU A 107 50.33 20.25 35.88
CA LEU A 107 49.64 20.88 37.00
C LEU A 107 48.42 20.02 37.37
N LYS A 108 48.37 19.56 38.62
CA LYS A 108 47.17 18.97 39.20
C LYS A 108 46.55 19.95 40.17
N MET A 109 45.24 20.11 40.12
CA MET A 109 44.55 21.06 40.98
C MET A 109 43.14 20.58 41.32
N VAL A 110 42.70 20.94 42.52
CA VAL A 110 41.30 20.85 42.96
C VAL A 110 40.94 22.25 43.43
N ILE A 111 40.02 22.90 42.73
CA ILE A 111 39.60 24.27 43.01
C ILE A 111 38.07 24.28 43.07
N PRO A 112 37.46 24.77 44.16
CA PRO A 112 36.02 24.95 44.24
C PRO A 112 35.63 26.12 43.33
N GLU A 113 34.79 25.87 42.34
CA GLU A 113 34.31 26.82 41.36
C GLU A 113 32.80 27.02 41.49
N SER A 114 32.29 28.16 40.99
CA SER A 114 30.84 28.39 40.95
C SER A 114 30.06 27.39 40.08
N ARG A 115 30.77 26.68 39.18
CA ARG A 115 30.22 25.64 38.31
C ARG A 115 30.48 24.23 38.82
N SER A 116 31.36 24.06 39.82
CA SER A 116 31.56 22.75 40.43
C SER A 116 30.46 22.48 41.46
N HIS A 117 30.03 21.24 41.54
CA HIS A 117 29.13 20.80 42.60
C HIS A 117 29.96 20.46 43.84
N GLU A 118 29.81 21.25 44.90
CA GLU A 118 30.53 21.02 46.16
C GLU A 118 29.80 19.96 47.00
N ILE A 119 30.51 18.86 47.23
CA ILE A 119 30.08 17.71 48.00
C ILE A 119 30.85 17.79 49.33
N THR A 120 30.42 18.66 50.24
CA THR A 120 31.05 18.86 51.55
C THR A 120 30.59 17.84 52.60
N ASP A 121 31.52 17.13 53.24
CA ASP A 121 31.37 16.32 54.48
C ASP A 121 30.05 15.54 54.55
N HIS A 122 30.02 14.42 53.84
CA HIS A 122 28.83 13.60 53.67
C HIS A 122 28.78 12.44 54.66
N PRO A 123 27.57 11.97 55.00
CA PRO A 123 27.40 10.93 56.01
C PRO A 123 28.15 9.63 55.66
N GLU A 124 28.68 8.95 56.67
CA GLU A 124 29.46 7.71 56.53
C GLU A 124 28.67 6.54 55.88
N HIS A 125 27.34 6.67 55.75
CA HIS A 125 26.42 5.59 55.36
C HIS A 125 25.36 6.09 54.35
N SER A 126 25.04 5.24 53.37
CA SER A 126 24.12 5.53 52.25
C SER A 126 22.64 5.74 52.61
N GLY A 127 22.21 5.37 53.82
CA GLY A 127 20.82 5.51 54.27
C GLY A 127 20.50 6.83 54.98
N ASP A 128 21.45 7.77 55.00
CA ASP A 128 21.28 9.07 55.63
C ASP A 128 20.53 10.05 54.71
N GLN A 129 19.75 10.95 55.29
CA GLN A 129 18.96 11.95 54.54
C GLN A 129 19.84 13.05 53.92
N ASP A 130 21.08 13.17 54.39
CA ASP A 130 22.03 14.20 53.97
C ASP A 130 23.01 13.70 52.88
N VAL A 131 22.80 12.52 52.29
CA VAL A 131 23.59 12.05 51.13
C VAL A 131 23.32 12.97 49.93
N ALA A 132 24.36 13.57 49.35
CA ALA A 132 24.23 14.38 48.14
C ALA A 132 24.22 13.53 46.87
N GLU A 133 23.52 14.07 45.87
CA GLU A 133 23.51 13.55 44.51
C GLU A 133 24.66 14.17 43.70
N ALA A 134 25.47 13.33 43.06
CA ALA A 134 26.50 13.80 42.14
C ALA A 134 25.88 14.48 40.91
N THR A 135 26.51 15.55 40.43
CA THR A 135 26.07 16.21 39.20
C THR A 135 26.77 15.60 37.98
N ILE A 136 25.99 15.12 37.02
CA ILE A 136 26.46 14.46 35.78
C ILE A 136 27.12 15.47 34.83
N SER A 137 28.18 15.06 34.13
CA SER A 137 28.94 15.85 33.15
C SER A 137 29.48 17.18 33.68
N SER A 138 29.71 17.27 34.98
CA SER A 138 30.25 18.44 35.67
C SER A 138 31.32 18.03 36.69
N ILE A 139 32.12 19.00 37.14
CA ILE A 139 33.15 18.77 38.15
C ILE A 139 32.49 18.69 39.51
N ASN A 140 32.59 17.54 40.16
CA ASN A 140 32.21 17.35 41.56
C ASN A 140 33.45 17.50 42.41
N THR A 141 33.42 18.33 43.46
CA THR A 141 34.56 18.58 44.35
C THR A 141 34.18 18.30 45.79
N GLY A 142 35.07 17.68 46.57
CA GLY A 142 34.86 17.43 48.00
C GLY A 142 36.17 17.45 48.78
N ASN A 143 36.08 17.33 50.11
CA ASN A 143 37.22 17.42 51.02
C ASN A 143 37.11 16.35 52.09
N LEU A 144 38.06 15.41 52.12
CA LEU A 144 38.11 14.38 53.17
C LEU A 144 39.04 14.79 54.30
N GLY A 145 38.55 14.69 55.54
CA GLY A 145 39.35 14.78 56.75
C GLY A 145 40.16 13.51 57.07
N VAL A 146 40.81 13.49 58.24
CA VAL A 146 41.56 12.32 58.72
C VAL A 146 40.59 11.21 59.12
N SER A 147 40.67 10.05 58.44
CA SER A 147 39.75 8.89 58.61
C SER A 147 38.29 9.15 58.21
N ASP A 148 38.06 10.22 57.46
CA ASP A 148 36.75 10.62 56.96
C ASP A 148 36.31 9.78 55.75
N THR A 149 35.01 9.72 55.50
CA THR A 149 34.44 9.01 54.35
C THR A 149 33.20 9.73 53.85
N ASP A 150 33.26 10.16 52.59
CA ASP A 150 32.11 10.71 51.89
C ASP A 150 31.34 9.59 51.16
N VAL A 151 30.02 9.60 51.30
CA VAL A 151 29.10 8.79 50.50
C VAL A 151 28.29 9.70 49.59
N ILE A 152 28.25 9.37 48.31
CA ILE A 152 27.62 10.17 47.26
C ILE A 152 26.69 9.28 46.47
N HIS A 153 25.46 9.75 46.24
CA HIS A 153 24.50 9.04 45.39
C HIS A 153 24.68 9.46 43.93
N ILE A 154 24.67 8.49 43.03
CA ILE A 154 24.69 8.71 41.58
C ILE A 154 23.35 8.22 41.04
N PRO A 155 22.45 9.12 40.62
CA PRO A 155 21.16 8.73 40.06
C PRO A 155 21.36 8.10 38.67
N GLY A 156 20.61 7.04 38.37
CA GLY A 156 20.61 6.38 37.06
C GLY A 156 19.60 5.23 37.03
N ASN A 157 19.27 4.74 35.84
CA ASN A 157 18.34 3.63 35.66
C ASN A 157 19.06 2.28 35.54
N GLU A 158 18.35 1.17 35.74
CA GLU A 158 18.89 -0.17 35.45
C GLU A 158 19.34 -0.25 33.98
N GLY A 159 20.57 -0.74 33.74
CA GLY A 159 21.17 -0.86 32.41
C GLY A 159 22.01 0.34 31.97
N ASP A 160 21.80 1.53 32.55
CA ASP A 160 22.58 2.72 32.19
C ASP A 160 24.09 2.51 32.45
N ILE A 161 24.93 3.02 31.55
CA ILE A 161 26.38 2.89 31.63
C ILE A 161 26.99 4.15 32.24
N LEU A 162 27.60 4.01 33.42
CA LEU A 162 28.36 5.04 34.12
C LEU A 162 29.84 4.98 33.73
N HIS A 163 30.39 6.08 33.25
CA HIS A 163 31.84 6.28 33.17
C HIS A 163 32.32 7.19 34.29
N VAL A 164 33.17 6.62 35.13
CA VAL A 164 33.92 7.36 36.14
C VAL A 164 35.25 7.75 35.50
N HIS A 165 35.46 9.05 35.30
CA HIS A 165 36.74 9.56 34.80
C HIS A 165 37.82 9.45 35.88
N GLN A 166 39.08 9.69 35.50
CA GLN A 166 40.17 9.74 36.47
C GLN A 166 39.89 10.83 37.52
N ILE A 167 40.06 10.46 38.79
CA ILE A 167 39.80 11.35 39.91
C ILE A 167 41.11 12.04 40.32
N THR A 168 41.01 13.32 40.60
CA THR A 168 42.15 14.14 41.03
C THR A 168 42.05 14.36 42.53
N SER A 169 43.11 14.02 43.27
CA SER A 169 43.17 14.21 44.72
C SER A 169 44.59 14.52 45.18
N ARG A 170 44.73 15.13 46.37
CA ARG A 170 46.03 15.41 46.99
C ARG A 170 46.74 14.13 47.44
N TYR A 171 46.00 13.23 48.09
CA TYR A 171 46.46 11.94 48.56
C TYR A 171 45.68 10.79 47.90
N PRO A 172 46.28 9.59 47.78
CA PRO A 172 45.57 8.40 47.31
C PRO A 172 44.33 8.12 48.16
N PHE A 173 43.26 7.67 47.51
CA PHE A 173 42.02 7.26 48.14
C PHE A 173 41.56 5.94 47.50
N THR A 174 40.73 5.17 48.19
CA THR A 174 40.00 4.04 47.60
C THR A 174 38.55 4.44 47.38
N LEU A 175 38.00 3.97 46.27
CA LEU A 175 36.63 4.25 45.86
C LEU A 175 35.82 2.97 45.88
N ASP A 176 34.87 2.85 46.78
CA ASP A 176 33.95 1.70 46.81
C ASP A 176 32.66 2.07 46.10
N ILE A 177 32.27 1.27 45.11
CA ILE A 177 31.01 1.41 44.40
C ILE A 177 30.02 0.41 45.00
N LEU A 178 28.92 0.93 45.50
CA LEU A 178 27.93 0.20 46.28
C LEU A 178 26.58 0.26 45.58
N ASP A 179 25.93 -0.89 45.47
CA ASP A 179 24.49 -0.97 45.18
C ASP A 179 23.73 -1.13 46.50
N THR A 180 22.78 -0.23 46.77
CA THR A 180 22.00 -0.21 48.01
C THR A 180 20.51 -0.45 47.80
N SER A 181 20.11 -0.85 46.59
CA SER A 181 18.72 -1.21 46.26
C SER A 181 18.19 -2.42 47.04
N GLY A 182 19.10 -3.21 47.63
CA GLY A 182 18.82 -4.32 48.54
C GLY A 182 18.80 -3.93 50.03
N GLN A 183 18.35 -4.85 50.90
CA GLN A 183 18.40 -4.65 52.36
C GLN A 183 19.83 -4.53 52.94
N ILE A 184 20.85 -4.92 52.17
CA ILE A 184 22.26 -4.89 52.55
C ILE A 184 23.04 -4.32 51.35
N PRO A 185 23.88 -3.28 51.54
CA PRO A 185 24.73 -2.76 50.48
C PRO A 185 25.65 -3.84 49.90
N ILE A 186 25.65 -3.97 48.57
CA ILE A 186 26.49 -4.90 47.83
C ILE A 186 27.65 -4.09 47.24
N LEU A 187 28.88 -4.47 47.57
CA LEU A 187 30.07 -3.92 46.93
C LEU A 187 30.16 -4.48 45.51
N ILE A 188 30.00 -3.59 44.52
CA ILE A 188 30.23 -3.91 43.12
C ILE A 188 31.73 -4.00 42.88
N GLU A 189 32.47 -2.93 43.23
CA GLU A 189 33.90 -2.84 42.97
C GLU A 189 34.61 -1.79 43.84
N THR A 190 35.92 -1.98 44.04
CA THR A 190 36.82 -0.98 44.64
C THR A 190 37.83 -0.47 43.59
N LEU A 191 37.91 0.85 43.38
CA LEU A 191 38.82 1.48 42.42
C LEU A 191 39.95 2.25 43.12
N GLU A 192 41.17 2.18 42.55
CA GLU A 192 42.39 2.83 43.06
C GLU A 192 42.87 4.01 42.18
N ASN A 193 41.97 4.63 41.39
CA ASN A 193 42.17 5.81 40.52
C ASN A 193 42.37 5.54 39.00
N THR A 194 41.74 4.51 38.44
CA THR A 194 41.66 4.30 36.99
C THR A 194 40.26 4.65 36.47
N PRO A 195 40.13 5.29 35.29
CA PRO A 195 38.84 5.49 34.67
C PRO A 195 38.18 4.14 34.40
N LYS A 196 36.87 4.05 34.61
CA LYS A 196 36.14 2.79 34.46
C LYS A 196 34.69 2.97 34.02
N PHE A 197 34.22 2.03 33.21
CA PHE A 197 32.81 1.85 32.86
C PHE A 197 32.16 0.84 33.80
N ILE A 198 31.01 1.21 34.34
CA ILE A 198 30.19 0.41 35.25
C ILE A 198 28.75 0.46 34.75
N GLU A 199 28.08 -0.68 34.73
CA GLU A 199 26.65 -0.74 34.42
C GLU A 199 25.84 -0.63 35.71
N ILE A 200 24.80 0.21 35.69
CA ILE A 200 23.95 0.48 36.84
C ILE A 200 22.98 -0.70 37.03
N PRO A 201 22.97 -1.35 38.21
CA PRO A 201 22.20 -2.59 38.40
C PRO A 201 20.72 -2.38 38.69
N THR A 202 20.30 -1.17 39.06
CA THR A 202 18.91 -0.87 39.45
C THR A 202 18.50 0.56 39.16
N ASP A 203 17.19 0.80 39.08
CA ASP A 203 16.59 2.13 38.90
C ASP A 203 16.82 3.13 40.05
N GLU A 204 17.41 2.68 41.15
CA GLU A 204 17.78 3.54 42.27
C GLU A 204 19.19 4.14 42.10
N GLY A 205 19.92 3.79 41.03
CA GLY A 205 21.30 4.23 40.81
C GLY A 205 22.30 3.51 41.70
N ILE A 206 23.46 4.16 41.93
CA ILE A 206 24.55 3.59 42.74
C ILE A 206 25.09 4.59 43.75
N TYR A 207 25.82 4.09 44.74
CA TYR A 207 26.46 4.91 45.76
C TYR A 207 27.98 4.79 45.65
N LEU A 208 28.63 5.94 45.64
CA LEU A 208 30.07 6.09 45.59
C LEU A 208 30.57 6.41 47.00
N LYS A 209 31.42 5.56 47.55
CA LYS A 209 32.00 5.74 48.88
C LYS A 209 33.50 5.98 48.78
N ILE A 210 33.93 7.17 49.19
CA ILE A 210 35.31 7.63 49.02
C ILE A 210 36.05 7.56 50.36
N HIS A 211 37.15 6.83 50.37
CA HIS A 211 37.96 6.58 51.57
C HIS A 211 39.36 7.16 51.41
N SER A 212 39.79 8.07 52.30
CA SER A 212 41.18 8.52 52.32
C SER A 212 42.11 7.40 52.82
N ASN A 213 43.11 7.02 52.02
CA ASN A 213 44.02 5.91 52.35
C ASN A 213 45.22 6.33 53.20
N ASP A 214 45.68 7.57 53.04
CA ASP A 214 46.82 8.12 53.76
C ASP A 214 46.66 9.65 53.83
N GLY A 215 46.24 10.16 54.99
CA GLY A 215 46.11 11.58 55.22
C GLY A 215 46.25 11.92 56.70
N GLU A 216 47.33 12.61 57.07
CA GLU A 216 47.43 13.33 58.35
C GLU A 216 46.78 14.74 58.25
N GLU A 217 46.40 15.16 57.04
CA GLU A 217 45.84 16.48 56.70
C GLU A 217 44.61 16.34 55.77
N VAL A 218 43.98 17.47 55.44
CA VAL A 218 42.81 17.51 54.53
C VAL A 218 43.20 17.06 53.12
N ASN A 219 42.37 16.19 52.54
CA ASN A 219 42.50 15.65 51.19
C ASN A 219 41.37 16.16 50.27
N PRO A 220 41.57 17.29 49.57
CA PRO A 220 40.64 17.74 48.53
C PRO A 220 40.67 16.77 47.34
N TYR A 221 39.48 16.49 46.79
CA TYR A 221 39.32 15.66 45.61
C TYR A 221 38.34 16.27 44.60
N SER A 222 38.49 15.91 43.34
CA SER A 222 37.55 16.26 42.27
C SER A 222 37.39 15.12 41.27
N PHE A 223 36.17 14.90 40.80
CA PHE A 223 35.87 13.90 39.79
C PHE A 223 34.79 14.36 38.81
N VAL A 224 34.75 13.72 37.66
CA VAL A 224 33.70 13.88 36.65
C VAL A 224 33.11 12.51 36.39
N ILE A 225 31.79 12.45 36.25
CA ILE A 225 31.06 11.26 35.84
C ILE A 225 30.18 11.59 34.64
N ASP A 226 30.02 10.63 33.74
CA ASP A 226 29.06 10.67 32.65
C ASP A 226 28.19 9.41 32.71
N ILE A 227 26.91 9.55 32.39
CA ILE A 227 25.96 8.44 32.31
C ILE A 227 25.40 8.43 30.91
N TRP A 228 25.48 7.28 30.24
CA TRP A 228 24.79 7.03 28.98
C TRP A 228 23.63 6.09 29.23
N SER A 229 22.50 6.47 28.63
CA SER A 229 21.28 5.69 28.69
C SER A 229 21.35 4.55 27.69
N ASP A 230 21.05 3.35 28.16
CA ASP A 230 20.89 2.12 27.37
C ASP A 230 19.53 2.08 26.64
N ALA A 231 18.64 3.06 26.89
CA ALA A 231 17.27 3.07 26.37
C ALA A 231 17.10 3.57 24.91
N ASP A 232 18.12 4.16 24.30
CA ASP A 232 18.04 4.81 22.97
C ASP A 232 18.63 3.93 21.84
N GLU A 233 18.18 2.67 21.77
CA GLU A 233 18.75 1.65 20.87
C GLU A 233 17.76 1.13 19.81
N ASN A 234 17.01 2.05 19.22
CA ASN A 234 16.10 1.69 18.16
C ASN A 234 16.89 1.54 16.83
N PRO A 235 16.57 0.56 15.96
CA PRO A 235 17.31 0.35 14.73
C PRO A 235 17.04 1.47 13.73
N ASP A 236 17.83 2.53 13.80
CA ASP A 236 17.89 3.56 12.78
C ASP A 236 18.79 3.09 11.62
N ILE A 237 18.42 3.52 10.41
CA ILE A 237 19.22 3.25 9.22
C ILE A 237 20.44 4.18 9.24
N ILE A 238 21.63 3.59 9.40
CA ILE A 238 22.90 4.30 9.40
C ILE A 238 23.37 4.45 7.95
N PHE A 239 23.65 5.67 7.52
CA PHE A 239 24.24 5.92 6.20
C PHE A 239 25.76 5.74 6.23
N PRO A 240 26.40 5.39 5.10
CA PRO A 240 27.85 5.30 5.01
C PRO A 240 28.53 6.60 5.47
N GLU A 241 29.76 6.47 5.99
CA GLU A 241 30.57 7.58 6.53
C GLU A 241 29.95 8.28 7.75
N THR A 242 28.88 7.72 8.33
CA THR A 242 28.25 8.24 9.54
C THR A 242 28.77 7.46 10.74
N ARG A 243 29.43 8.15 11.66
CA ARG A 243 29.90 7.56 12.91
C ARG A 243 28.76 7.48 13.92
N VAL A 244 28.51 6.29 14.44
CA VAL A 244 27.55 6.03 15.50
C VAL A 244 28.29 5.59 16.74
N ASN A 245 27.91 6.16 17.88
CA ASN A 245 28.46 5.81 19.18
C ASN A 245 27.33 5.22 20.01
N GLY A 246 27.64 4.16 20.75
CA GLY A 246 26.71 3.52 21.66
C GLY A 246 27.42 2.93 22.85
N THR A 247 26.63 2.41 23.77
CA THR A 247 27.10 1.81 25.02
C THR A 247 26.29 0.57 25.29
N ILE A 248 26.96 -0.53 25.60
CA ILE A 248 26.29 -1.80 25.87
C ILE A 248 26.85 -2.42 27.15
N GLY A 249 25.97 -3.01 27.96
CA GLY A 249 26.33 -3.70 29.19
C GLY A 249 25.86 -5.15 29.25
N PRO A 250 26.33 -5.93 30.24
CA PRO A 250 25.92 -7.33 30.41
C PRO A 250 24.47 -7.54 30.89
N LEU A 251 23.75 -6.53 31.38
CA LEU A 251 22.31 -6.63 31.68
C LEU A 251 21.47 -6.58 30.41
N ASP A 252 21.98 -6.02 29.31
CA ASP A 252 21.31 -6.10 28.02
C ASP A 252 21.46 -7.51 27.40
N LEU A 253 20.39 -8.31 27.58
CA LEU A 253 20.29 -9.66 27.04
C LEU A 253 19.94 -9.68 25.56
N GLU A 254 19.28 -8.64 25.06
CA GLU A 254 18.84 -8.54 23.67
C GLU A 254 20.00 -8.08 22.79
N GLY A 255 20.82 -7.14 23.26
CA GLY A 255 21.93 -6.53 22.54
C GLY A 255 21.46 -5.47 21.55
N ASP A 256 22.37 -4.58 21.15
CA ASP A 256 22.04 -3.47 20.28
C ASP A 256 21.96 -3.90 18.81
N PHE A 257 20.98 -3.35 18.09
CA PHE A 257 20.74 -3.64 16.68
C PHE A 257 20.89 -2.40 15.82
N TYR A 258 21.74 -2.50 14.80
CA TYR A 258 21.93 -1.45 13.81
C TYR A 258 21.64 -1.93 12.40
N LEU A 259 20.92 -1.11 11.64
CA LEU A 259 20.69 -1.32 10.21
C LEU A 259 21.63 -0.42 9.42
N LEU A 260 22.71 -0.98 8.89
CA LEU A 260 23.61 -0.24 8.01
C LEU A 260 23.00 -0.17 6.62
N LYS A 261 22.86 1.04 6.07
CA LYS A 261 22.56 1.22 4.65
C LYS A 261 23.78 0.81 3.85
N VAL A 262 23.60 -0.17 2.98
CA VAL A 262 24.65 -0.75 2.14
C VAL A 262 24.23 -0.68 0.67
N GLY A 263 25.21 -0.87 -0.22
CA GLY A 263 24.98 -1.08 -1.64
C GLY A 263 24.88 -2.59 -1.96
N PRO A 264 24.06 -2.99 -2.96
CA PRO A 264 24.04 -4.37 -3.44
C PRO A 264 25.39 -4.74 -4.05
N GLY A 265 25.82 -5.99 -3.89
CA GLY A 265 27.03 -6.54 -4.54
C GLY A 265 28.37 -5.90 -4.12
N SER A 266 28.34 -4.81 -3.34
CA SER A 266 29.52 -4.03 -3.00
C SER A 266 30.28 -4.57 -1.80
N PRO A 267 31.63 -4.52 -1.81
CA PRO A 267 32.41 -4.71 -0.61
C PRO A 267 32.14 -3.59 0.39
N LEU A 268 32.02 -3.98 1.66
CA LEU A 268 31.74 -3.11 2.79
C LEU A 268 32.89 -3.18 3.77
N GLU A 269 33.46 -2.04 4.10
CA GLU A 269 34.45 -1.91 5.16
C GLU A 269 33.77 -1.34 6.40
N ILE A 270 33.92 -2.02 7.54
CA ILE A 270 33.35 -1.56 8.81
C ILE A 270 34.49 -1.43 9.81
N GLU A 271 34.65 -0.22 10.33
CA GLU A 271 35.58 0.13 11.39
C GLU A 271 34.82 0.19 12.72
N PHE A 272 35.38 -0.48 13.72
CA PHE A 272 34.87 -0.53 15.08
C PHE A 272 35.95 -0.07 16.07
N GLU A 273 35.55 0.78 17.00
CA GLU A 273 36.36 1.18 18.14
C GLU A 273 35.57 0.93 19.42
N ALA A 274 35.95 -0.07 20.20
CA ALA A 274 35.36 -0.38 21.49
C ALA A 274 36.42 -0.36 22.61
N THR A 275 35.97 -0.01 23.80
CA THR A 275 36.79 0.09 25.01
C THR A 275 37.18 -1.26 25.60
N ASP A 276 36.38 -2.30 25.36
CA ASP A 276 36.68 -3.71 25.66
C ASP A 276 36.17 -4.62 24.53
N SER A 277 36.28 -5.94 24.68
CA SER A 277 35.83 -6.91 23.68
C SER A 277 34.30 -6.94 23.52
N ILE A 278 33.84 -6.75 22.29
CA ILE A 278 32.45 -6.93 21.86
C ILE A 278 32.30 -8.17 20.98
N GLU A 279 31.14 -8.80 21.05
CA GLU A 279 30.69 -9.86 20.15
C GLU A 279 29.78 -9.22 19.08
N LEU A 280 30.25 -9.24 17.83
CA LEU A 280 29.54 -8.74 16.67
C LEU A 280 28.93 -9.91 15.91
N ARG A 281 27.65 -9.81 15.59
CA ARG A 281 26.95 -10.77 14.75
C ARG A 281 26.34 -10.08 13.55
N TYR A 282 26.59 -10.63 12.38
CA TYR A 282 25.98 -10.16 11.14
C TYR A 282 25.59 -11.34 10.27
N VAL A 283 24.71 -11.09 9.31
CA VAL A 283 24.28 -12.11 8.35
C VAL A 283 24.98 -11.86 7.02
N GLU A 284 25.85 -12.78 6.63
CA GLU A 284 26.54 -12.77 5.35
C GLU A 284 26.05 -13.95 4.52
N ASN A 285 25.49 -13.69 3.34
CA ASN A 285 25.00 -14.73 2.42
C ASN A 285 24.02 -15.74 3.07
N GLY A 286 23.22 -15.28 4.03
CA GLY A 286 22.25 -16.10 4.77
C GLY A 286 22.84 -16.99 5.86
N ASN A 287 24.16 -16.93 6.10
CA ASN A 287 24.80 -17.54 7.26
C ASN A 287 25.09 -16.47 8.32
N MET A 288 24.93 -16.82 9.59
CA MET A 288 25.26 -15.93 10.69
C MET A 288 26.73 -16.10 11.04
N THR A 289 27.46 -14.99 11.04
CA THR A 289 28.87 -14.89 11.39
C THR A 289 28.99 -14.20 12.74
N GLU A 290 29.78 -14.77 13.65
CA GLU A 290 30.09 -14.19 14.96
C GLU A 290 31.57 -13.81 15.00
N LEU A 291 31.86 -12.59 15.47
CA LEU A 291 33.19 -12.02 15.51
C LEU A 291 33.43 -11.35 16.87
N ASN A 292 34.49 -11.75 17.56
CA ASN A 292 34.89 -11.12 18.81
C ASN A 292 36.06 -10.17 18.57
N GLN A 293 35.86 -8.87 18.76
CA GLN A 293 36.88 -7.84 18.57
C GLN A 293 36.72 -6.71 19.59
N SER A 294 37.79 -5.96 19.85
CA SER A 294 37.73 -4.73 20.66
C SER A 294 37.92 -3.49 19.79
N SER A 295 38.89 -3.47 18.88
CA SER A 295 39.00 -2.42 17.87
C SER A 295 39.61 -3.01 16.62
N GLY A 296 39.13 -2.58 15.45
CA GLY A 296 39.57 -3.16 14.21
C GLY A 296 38.74 -2.72 13.02
N ILE A 297 39.22 -3.14 11.86
CA ILE A 297 38.53 -2.98 10.59
C ILE A 297 38.32 -4.38 10.04
N PHE A 298 37.10 -4.68 9.60
CA PHE A 298 36.86 -5.87 8.81
C PHE A 298 36.11 -5.53 7.53
N THR A 299 36.36 -6.32 6.50
CA THR A 299 35.78 -6.15 5.17
C THR A 299 34.86 -7.33 4.89
N ILE A 300 33.63 -7.02 4.50
CA ILE A 300 32.69 -7.99 3.91
C ILE A 300 32.85 -7.85 2.40
N GLU A 301 33.37 -8.89 1.75
CA GLU A 301 33.69 -8.84 0.32
C GLU A 301 32.44 -8.76 -0.58
N ASN A 302 31.31 -9.34 -0.15
CA ASN A 302 30.04 -9.24 -0.87
C ASN A 302 28.86 -9.33 0.13
N VAL A 303 28.07 -8.25 0.22
CA VAL A 303 26.92 -8.14 1.13
C VAL A 303 25.66 -8.82 0.57
N GLY A 304 25.69 -9.23 -0.70
CA GLY A 304 24.62 -9.89 -1.44
C GLY A 304 24.03 -8.99 -2.53
N GLU A 305 23.73 -9.59 -3.68
CA GLU A 305 23.27 -8.89 -4.89
C GLU A 305 21.97 -8.09 -4.75
N THR A 306 21.16 -8.34 -3.71
CA THR A 306 19.85 -7.68 -3.52
C THR A 306 19.72 -7.00 -2.16
N ASN A 307 20.78 -7.02 -1.34
CA ASN A 307 20.72 -6.47 0.00
C ASN A 307 21.03 -4.97 -0.03
N ALA A 308 20.04 -4.16 0.36
CA ALA A 308 20.22 -2.70 0.50
C ALA A 308 20.47 -2.26 1.95
N THR A 309 20.37 -3.19 2.90
CA THR A 309 20.65 -2.97 4.32
C THR A 309 21.32 -4.21 4.92
N LEU A 310 22.30 -3.99 5.81
CA LEU A 310 22.94 -5.04 6.61
C LEU A 310 22.56 -4.86 8.08
N LEU A 311 22.05 -5.92 8.71
CA LEU A 311 21.79 -5.95 10.16
C LEU A 311 23.08 -6.34 10.89
N ILE A 312 23.48 -5.50 11.84
CA ILE A 312 24.53 -5.79 12.81
C ILE A 312 23.89 -5.89 14.19
N HIS A 313 24.26 -6.94 14.91
CA HIS A 313 23.86 -7.19 16.28
C HIS A 313 25.11 -7.20 17.17
N ILE A 314 25.09 -6.42 18.25
CA ILE A 314 26.22 -6.22 19.14
C ILE A 314 25.87 -6.79 20.50
N ARG A 315 26.84 -7.45 21.14
CA ARG A 315 26.72 -7.98 22.49
C ARG A 315 28.01 -7.77 23.25
N SER A 316 27.93 -7.64 24.55
CA SER A 316 29.10 -7.59 25.41
C SER A 316 28.90 -8.38 26.69
N SER A 317 30.02 -8.82 27.28
CA SER A 317 30.05 -9.42 28.61
C SER A 317 30.54 -8.45 29.70
N HIS A 318 30.95 -7.25 29.29
CA HIS A 318 31.41 -6.16 30.15
C HIS A 318 30.78 -4.84 29.71
N PRO A 319 30.67 -3.83 30.59
CA PRO A 319 30.25 -2.48 30.20
C PRO A 319 31.21 -1.88 29.18
N VAL A 320 30.73 -1.57 27.98
CA VAL A 320 31.56 -1.13 26.85
C VAL A 320 30.94 0.07 26.16
N PHE A 321 31.74 1.11 25.97
CA PHE A 321 31.50 2.13 24.96
C PHE A 321 32.09 1.68 23.62
N TYR A 322 31.31 1.79 22.54
CA TYR A 322 31.74 1.47 21.18
C TYR A 322 31.37 2.58 20.17
N SER A 323 32.13 2.63 19.08
CA SER A 323 31.92 3.49 17.93
C SER A 323 32.00 2.67 16.65
N ILE A 324 31.09 2.90 15.73
CA ILE A 324 30.95 2.19 14.45
C ILE A 324 30.93 3.20 13.33
N ILE A 325 31.67 2.90 12.27
CA ILE A 325 31.55 3.59 10.98
C ILE A 325 31.70 2.55 9.87
N HIS A 326 30.91 2.69 8.81
CA HIS A 326 31.05 1.87 7.62
C HIS A 326 31.25 2.72 6.38
N SER A 327 32.03 2.20 5.46
CA SER A 327 32.31 2.77 4.15
C SER A 327 32.07 1.69 3.08
N ILE A 328 31.68 2.12 1.89
CA ILE A 328 31.42 1.22 0.76
C ILE A 328 32.54 1.41 -0.25
N ASP A 329 33.33 0.36 -0.48
CA ASP A 329 34.50 0.40 -1.37
C ASP A 329 34.12 -0.03 -2.79
N SER A 330 33.12 0.64 -3.38
CA SER A 330 32.66 0.34 -4.74
C SER A 330 32.21 1.58 -5.50
N LEU A 331 32.28 1.50 -6.82
CA LEU A 331 31.68 2.50 -7.69
C LEU A 331 30.17 2.28 -7.71
N SER A 332 29.43 3.37 -7.51
CA SER A 332 27.98 3.38 -7.44
C SER A 332 27.35 3.41 -8.83
N ASP A 333 26.24 2.68 -8.96
CA ASP A 333 25.40 2.67 -10.14
C ASP A 333 24.17 3.57 -9.95
N GLY A 334 24.14 4.66 -10.70
CA GLY A 334 23.12 5.70 -10.59
C GLY A 334 23.17 6.42 -9.23
N ASP A 335 22.03 6.40 -8.53
CA ASP A 335 21.89 6.99 -7.19
C ASP A 335 22.01 5.95 -6.06
N ASN A 336 22.23 4.67 -6.40
CA ASN A 336 22.35 3.60 -5.41
C ASN A 336 23.76 3.52 -4.86
N LEU A 337 23.90 3.19 -3.57
CA LEU A 337 25.20 3.22 -2.87
C LEU A 337 26.18 2.09 -3.28
N GLY A 338 25.83 1.26 -4.28
CA GLY A 338 26.63 0.14 -4.72
C GLY A 338 26.39 -0.24 -6.17
N ASP A 339 26.76 -1.46 -6.51
CA ASP A 339 26.57 -2.02 -7.85
C ASP A 339 25.10 -2.31 -8.11
N ALA A 340 24.70 -2.31 -9.38
CA ALA A 340 23.36 -2.69 -9.75
C ALA A 340 23.21 -4.22 -9.59
N PRO A 341 22.08 -4.73 -9.06
CA PRO A 341 21.90 -6.16 -8.86
C PRO A 341 22.04 -6.97 -10.16
N ASP A 342 22.78 -8.07 -10.08
CA ASP A 342 23.06 -9.00 -11.18
C ASP A 342 21.86 -9.86 -11.62
N THR A 343 20.77 -9.84 -10.82
CA THR A 343 19.59 -10.66 -11.05
C THR A 343 18.31 -9.88 -10.81
N LEU A 344 17.27 -10.20 -11.56
CA LEU A 344 15.94 -9.62 -11.40
C LEU A 344 15.05 -10.41 -10.42
N THR A 345 15.66 -11.12 -9.47
CA THR A 345 14.92 -11.97 -8.52
C THR A 345 14.44 -11.09 -7.36
N ASN A 346 13.17 -11.22 -6.95
CA ASN A 346 12.61 -10.52 -5.77
C ASN A 346 12.40 -9.00 -5.90
N LEU A 347 12.13 -8.45 -7.10
CA LEU A 347 11.87 -7.01 -7.28
C LEU A 347 10.72 -6.44 -6.41
N GLN A 348 9.80 -7.29 -5.95
CA GLN A 348 8.71 -6.88 -5.06
C GLN A 348 9.13 -6.70 -3.60
N GLN A 349 10.23 -7.34 -3.19
CA GLN A 349 10.69 -7.37 -1.80
C GLN A 349 11.77 -6.31 -1.56
N ASP A 350 12.73 -6.19 -2.48
CA ASP A 350 13.89 -5.29 -2.35
C ASP A 350 14.01 -4.31 -3.54
N LYS A 351 12.97 -3.50 -3.76
CA LYS A 351 12.97 -2.51 -4.84
C LYS A 351 14.11 -1.49 -4.68
N ASP A 352 14.49 -1.18 -3.45
CA ASP A 352 15.53 -0.20 -3.11
C ASP A 352 16.94 -0.66 -3.47
N ALA A 353 17.13 -1.94 -3.83
CA ALA A 353 18.40 -2.46 -4.32
C ALA A 353 18.65 -2.06 -5.78
N TYR A 354 17.61 -1.78 -6.57
CA TYR A 354 17.73 -1.53 -8.00
C TYR A 354 17.78 -0.04 -8.32
N PRO A 355 18.71 0.44 -9.17
CA PRO A 355 18.79 1.84 -9.53
C PRO A 355 17.58 2.25 -10.39
N ILE A 356 16.98 3.39 -10.07
CA ILE A 356 15.77 3.90 -10.75
C ILE A 356 16.17 4.89 -11.84
N ILE A 357 15.67 4.66 -13.05
CA ILE A 357 15.81 5.60 -14.17
C ILE A 357 14.46 6.21 -14.57
N GLN A 358 14.48 7.51 -14.89
CA GLN A 358 13.30 8.30 -15.27
C GLN A 358 13.54 9.04 -16.60
N ASP A 359 12.47 9.45 -17.28
CA ASP A 359 12.56 10.36 -18.45
C ASP A 359 12.56 11.82 -17.99
N ASP A 360 13.68 12.24 -17.41
CA ASP A 360 13.93 13.61 -16.94
C ASP A 360 14.95 14.37 -17.83
N GLY A 361 15.49 13.69 -18.84
CA GLY A 361 16.53 14.20 -19.71
C GLY A 361 17.97 14.03 -19.19
N SER A 362 18.15 13.45 -18.00
CA SER A 362 19.44 13.22 -17.36
C SER A 362 20.17 12.01 -17.96
N TRP A 363 21.49 11.99 -17.75
CA TRP A 363 22.34 10.85 -18.05
C TRP A 363 22.60 10.07 -16.76
N TYR A 364 22.35 8.77 -16.82
CA TYR A 364 22.58 7.84 -15.73
C TYR A 364 23.83 7.02 -16.02
N ASN A 365 24.71 6.88 -15.02
CA ASN A 365 25.98 6.21 -15.17
C ASN A 365 26.04 4.97 -14.29
N GLY A 366 26.71 3.93 -14.76
CA GLY A 366 27.00 2.72 -13.97
C GLY A 366 28.27 2.04 -14.44
N HIS A 367 28.64 0.93 -13.79
CA HIS A 367 29.93 0.26 -13.95
C HIS A 367 29.80 -1.25 -13.95
N LEU A 368 30.28 -1.89 -15.02
CA LEU A 368 30.44 -3.34 -15.06
C LEU A 368 31.82 -3.73 -14.53
N ASN A 369 31.83 -4.38 -13.36
CA ASN A 369 32.99 -4.80 -12.57
C ASN A 369 33.65 -6.10 -13.06
N ASP A 370 32.92 -6.99 -13.74
CA ASP A 370 33.48 -8.19 -14.37
C ASP A 370 32.92 -8.45 -15.79
N THR A 371 33.53 -9.40 -16.50
CA THR A 371 33.04 -9.94 -17.78
C THR A 371 31.71 -10.68 -17.71
N SER A 372 31.33 -11.17 -16.53
CA SER A 372 30.07 -11.89 -16.30
C SER A 372 28.96 -11.03 -15.71
N ASP A 373 29.27 -9.77 -15.45
CA ASP A 373 28.43 -8.79 -14.76
C ASP A 373 27.25 -8.29 -15.61
N ILE A 374 26.09 -8.11 -14.98
CA ILE A 374 24.81 -7.79 -15.60
C ILE A 374 23.98 -6.83 -14.73
N ASP A 375 24.05 -5.54 -15.04
CA ASP A 375 23.28 -4.56 -14.30
C ASP A 375 21.80 -4.53 -14.69
N TYR A 376 20.93 -4.61 -13.69
CA TYR A 376 19.49 -4.40 -13.84
C TYR A 376 19.06 -3.04 -13.28
N TRP A 377 18.54 -2.19 -14.16
CA TRP A 377 17.94 -0.90 -13.82
C TRP A 377 16.43 -0.97 -13.89
N ILE A 378 15.71 -0.23 -13.05
CA ILE A 378 14.24 -0.22 -13.06
C ILE A 378 13.67 1.13 -13.49
N PHE A 379 12.54 1.10 -14.18
CA PHE A 379 11.78 2.30 -14.53
C PHE A 379 10.29 2.00 -14.49
N ASN A 380 9.48 3.05 -14.31
CA ASN A 380 8.03 2.92 -14.24
C ASN A 380 7.38 3.64 -15.42
N ILE A 381 6.34 3.02 -15.97
CA ILE A 381 5.45 3.62 -16.96
C ILE A 381 4.12 3.88 -16.28
N ASP A 382 3.78 5.16 -16.14
CA ASP A 382 2.54 5.60 -15.49
C ASP A 382 1.35 5.61 -16.46
N ASP A 383 1.59 5.66 -17.78
CA ASP A 383 0.56 5.74 -18.81
C ASP A 383 -0.25 4.45 -18.95
N ILE A 384 -1.57 4.58 -18.90
CA ILE A 384 -2.54 3.47 -19.02
C ILE A 384 -2.45 2.80 -20.40
N ASN A 385 -2.21 3.59 -21.46
CA ASN A 385 -2.07 3.09 -22.83
C ASN A 385 -0.68 2.51 -23.12
N GLY A 386 0.22 2.56 -22.14
CA GLY A 386 1.63 2.29 -22.31
C GLY A 386 2.37 3.42 -23.02
N SER A 387 3.69 3.30 -23.08
CA SER A 387 4.57 4.28 -23.71
C SER A 387 5.57 3.56 -24.61
N ILE A 388 6.01 4.24 -25.67
CA ILE A 388 7.14 3.79 -26.49
C ILE A 388 8.41 4.11 -25.73
N VAL A 389 9.16 3.07 -25.35
CA VAL A 389 10.37 3.20 -24.55
C VAL A 389 11.59 3.18 -25.44
N ARG A 390 12.45 4.20 -25.30
CA ARG A 390 13.70 4.29 -26.03
C ARG A 390 14.88 4.48 -25.08
N ILE A 391 15.87 3.60 -25.22
CA ILE A 391 17.16 3.72 -24.53
C ILE A 391 18.14 4.42 -25.47
N ILE A 392 18.78 5.48 -24.97
CA ILE A 392 19.78 6.25 -25.69
C ILE A 392 21.13 6.05 -24.96
N PRO A 393 21.99 5.14 -25.45
CA PRO A 393 23.34 4.99 -24.92
C PRO A 393 24.26 6.16 -25.35
N SER A 394 25.24 6.48 -24.51
CA SER A 394 26.35 7.38 -24.87
C SER A 394 27.22 6.76 -25.98
N SER A 395 27.96 7.58 -26.73
CA SER A 395 28.83 7.09 -27.81
C SER A 395 29.88 6.09 -27.31
N GLU A 396 30.41 6.27 -26.12
CA GLU A 396 31.37 5.35 -25.50
C GLU A 396 30.70 4.05 -25.07
N SER A 397 29.43 4.12 -24.67
CA SER A 397 28.65 2.97 -24.20
C SER A 397 28.13 2.08 -25.33
N THR A 398 27.99 2.62 -26.55
CA THR A 398 27.56 1.84 -27.73
C THR A 398 28.55 0.77 -28.17
N ASP A 399 29.84 0.94 -27.86
CA ASP A 399 30.88 -0.05 -28.18
C ASP A 399 31.10 -1.06 -27.03
N CYS A 400 30.77 -0.68 -25.78
CA CYS A 400 31.04 -1.53 -24.63
C CYS A 400 29.92 -2.50 -24.28
N CYS A 401 28.67 -2.09 -24.50
CA CYS A 401 27.57 -2.57 -23.69
C CYS A 401 26.31 -2.82 -24.52
N ILE A 402 25.66 -3.97 -24.27
CA ILE A 402 24.38 -4.37 -24.84
C ILE A 402 23.29 -4.03 -23.82
N MET A 403 22.40 -3.11 -24.18
CA MET A 403 21.27 -2.70 -23.36
C MET A 403 19.96 -3.29 -23.92
N ARG A 404 19.15 -3.92 -23.07
CA ARG A 404 17.89 -4.59 -23.44
C ARG A 404 16.79 -4.23 -22.46
N ILE A 405 15.59 -3.99 -22.96
CA ILE A 405 14.42 -3.81 -22.10
C ILE A 405 13.81 -5.18 -21.80
N ILE A 406 13.54 -5.43 -20.52
CA ILE A 406 12.87 -6.61 -20.01
C ILE A 406 11.56 -6.16 -19.37
N THR A 407 10.46 -6.64 -19.92
CA THR A 407 9.14 -6.42 -19.32
C THR A 407 8.93 -7.44 -18.20
N LEU A 408 8.60 -6.98 -16.99
CA LEU A 408 8.36 -7.89 -15.84
C LEU A 408 7.00 -8.62 -15.92
N SER A 409 6.12 -8.18 -16.80
CA SER A 409 4.97 -8.97 -17.24
C SER A 409 5.44 -10.15 -18.09
N ASN A 410 4.90 -11.34 -17.82
CA ASN A 410 5.25 -12.67 -18.34
C ASN A 410 5.06 -12.85 -19.87
N ILE A 411 5.52 -11.88 -20.66
CA ILE A 411 5.45 -11.82 -22.12
C ILE A 411 6.90 -11.75 -22.60
N THR A 412 7.43 -12.91 -22.99
CA THR A 412 8.66 -13.03 -23.76
C THR A 412 8.43 -12.44 -25.15
N ASP A 413 8.63 -11.14 -25.31
CA ASP A 413 8.77 -10.53 -26.64
C ASP A 413 10.22 -10.18 -26.90
N SER A 414 10.85 -11.07 -27.67
CA SER A 414 12.18 -10.90 -28.24
C SER A 414 12.21 -9.69 -29.17
N ALA A 415 13.05 -8.71 -28.82
CA ALA A 415 13.68 -7.69 -29.67
C ALA A 415 12.98 -7.33 -31.00
N SER A 416 12.22 -6.23 -30.99
CA SER A 416 12.20 -5.29 -32.12
C SER A 416 11.98 -3.87 -31.59
N THR A 417 12.64 -2.90 -32.22
CA THR A 417 12.99 -1.57 -31.68
C THR A 417 11.84 -0.55 -31.62
N LEU A 418 10.60 -0.98 -31.41
CA LEU A 418 9.41 -0.12 -31.23
C LEU A 418 8.29 -0.96 -30.57
N ASN A 419 8.51 -1.40 -29.33
CA ASN A 419 7.47 -2.08 -28.57
C ASN A 419 6.79 -1.05 -27.65
N ILE A 420 5.47 -0.95 -27.78
CA ILE A 420 4.63 -0.24 -26.80
C ILE A 420 4.68 -1.08 -25.53
N ILE A 421 5.23 -0.51 -24.46
CA ILE A 421 5.35 -1.18 -23.18
C ILE A 421 4.19 -0.72 -22.31
N GLY A 422 3.42 -1.67 -21.78
CA GLY A 422 2.24 -1.38 -20.95
C GLY A 422 2.59 -0.74 -19.60
N GLN A 423 1.58 -0.19 -18.94
CA GLN A 423 1.70 0.40 -17.60
C GLN A 423 2.35 -0.56 -16.60
N GLY A 424 3.25 -0.06 -15.76
CA GLY A 424 3.89 -0.83 -14.69
C GLY A 424 5.41 -0.62 -14.57
N THR A 425 6.03 -1.39 -13.67
CA THR A 425 7.48 -1.41 -13.47
C THR A 425 8.14 -2.38 -14.45
N HIS A 426 9.16 -1.89 -15.15
CA HIS A 426 9.96 -2.64 -16.12
C HIS A 426 11.44 -2.52 -15.78
N ALA A 427 12.26 -3.37 -16.39
CA ALA A 427 13.70 -3.37 -16.17
C ALA A 427 14.49 -3.17 -17.46
N ILE A 428 15.69 -2.62 -17.33
CA ILE A 428 16.70 -2.55 -18.39
C ILE A 428 17.85 -3.43 -17.93
N GLN A 429 18.17 -4.44 -18.73
CA GLN A 429 19.35 -5.27 -18.57
C GLN A 429 20.50 -4.65 -19.37
N ILE A 430 21.63 -4.47 -18.71
CA ILE A 430 22.87 -4.01 -19.29
C ILE A 430 23.86 -5.15 -19.13
N SER A 431 24.63 -5.42 -20.17
CA SER A 431 25.61 -6.49 -20.16
C SER A 431 26.73 -6.16 -21.13
N LEU A 432 27.88 -6.79 -20.95
CA LEU A 432 29.04 -6.54 -21.78
C LEU A 432 28.87 -7.05 -23.22
N ASP A 433 29.26 -6.24 -24.21
CA ASP A 433 29.40 -6.70 -25.60
C ASP A 433 30.71 -7.49 -25.78
N GLN A 434 30.61 -8.74 -26.21
CA GLN A 434 31.76 -9.61 -26.49
C GLN A 434 32.58 -9.15 -27.70
N ASN A 435 32.05 -8.28 -28.56
CA ASN A 435 32.73 -7.73 -29.74
C ASN A 435 33.34 -6.34 -29.53
N ARG A 436 33.37 -5.83 -28.29
CA ARG A 436 33.91 -4.51 -27.92
C ARG A 436 35.37 -4.31 -28.33
N THR A 437 35.77 -3.05 -28.55
CA THR A 437 37.17 -2.73 -28.90
C THR A 437 38.10 -2.57 -27.69
N SER A 438 37.56 -2.22 -26.51
CA SER A 438 38.33 -2.08 -25.26
C SER A 438 38.33 -3.35 -24.43
N ASN A 439 39.45 -3.66 -23.75
CA ASN A 439 39.55 -4.79 -22.81
C ASN A 439 39.67 -4.35 -21.34
N SER A 440 39.51 -3.06 -21.04
CA SER A 440 39.55 -2.56 -19.66
C SER A 440 38.37 -3.08 -18.84
N ILE A 441 38.59 -3.36 -17.56
CA ILE A 441 37.58 -3.69 -16.54
C ILE A 441 38.04 -2.98 -15.25
N PRO A 442 37.16 -2.32 -14.48
CA PRO A 442 35.73 -2.10 -14.73
C PRO A 442 35.47 -1.21 -15.97
N ILE A 443 34.27 -1.32 -16.56
CA ILE A 443 33.81 -0.46 -17.67
C ILE A 443 32.67 0.42 -17.19
N SER A 444 32.83 1.73 -17.34
CA SER A 444 31.73 2.66 -17.17
C SER A 444 30.82 2.72 -18.41
N TYR A 445 29.53 2.84 -18.17
CA TYR A 445 28.55 3.16 -19.20
C TYR A 445 27.67 4.32 -18.77
N SER A 446 27.02 4.93 -19.76
CA SER A 446 26.09 6.03 -19.56
C SER A 446 24.92 5.90 -20.52
N LEU A 447 23.71 6.05 -19.99
CA LEU A 447 22.47 5.91 -20.74
C LEU A 447 21.43 6.94 -20.32
N ARG A 448 20.48 7.17 -21.22
CA ARG A 448 19.30 7.99 -20.99
C ARG A 448 18.03 7.25 -21.44
N LEU A 449 16.96 7.42 -20.68
CA LEU A 449 15.61 6.95 -21.04
C LEU A 449 14.83 8.08 -21.73
N GLU A 450 14.05 7.72 -22.75
CA GLU A 450 13.05 8.59 -23.39
C GLU A 450 11.75 7.79 -23.49
N LEU A 451 10.67 8.33 -22.92
CA LEU A 451 9.33 7.78 -22.95
C LEU A 451 8.49 8.63 -23.89
N GLN A 452 7.88 8.01 -24.89
CA GLN A 452 6.97 8.69 -25.79
C GLN A 452 5.56 8.13 -25.65
N ASP A 453 4.61 9.02 -25.36
CA ASP A 453 3.20 8.69 -25.25
C ASP A 453 2.69 8.06 -26.56
N VAL A 454 1.88 7.01 -26.41
CA VAL A 454 1.16 6.46 -27.55
C VAL A 454 -0.05 7.35 -27.82
N ASP A 455 0.06 8.21 -28.84
CA ASP A 455 -1.07 8.99 -29.33
C ASP A 455 -2.28 8.09 -29.59
N GLU A 456 -3.48 8.50 -29.14
CA GLU A 456 -4.72 7.84 -29.52
C GLU A 456 -4.81 7.79 -31.05
N PRO A 457 -5.03 6.62 -31.68
CA PRO A 457 -5.15 6.56 -33.13
C PRO A 457 -6.32 7.45 -33.57
N ILE A 458 -6.02 8.49 -34.35
CA ILE A 458 -7.04 9.34 -34.96
C ILE A 458 -7.77 8.49 -36.01
N TYR A 459 -8.94 7.97 -35.64
CA TYR A 459 -9.81 7.25 -36.56
C TYR A 459 -10.39 8.22 -37.59
N PHE A 460 -9.94 8.12 -38.85
CA PHE A 460 -10.58 8.82 -39.96
C PHE A 460 -11.72 7.97 -40.51
N ASP A 461 -12.96 8.45 -40.34
CA ASP A 461 -14.11 7.85 -40.99
C ASP A 461 -14.04 8.04 -42.52
N ARG A 462 -13.61 6.98 -43.22
CA ARG A 462 -13.61 6.91 -44.69
C ARG A 462 -14.86 6.23 -45.26
N SER A 463 -15.88 5.96 -44.45
CA SER A 463 -17.12 5.31 -44.91
C SER A 463 -17.77 6.06 -46.10
N SER A 464 -17.62 7.38 -46.14
CA SER A 464 -18.10 8.24 -47.24
C SER A 464 -17.40 7.97 -48.59
N GLU A 465 -16.14 7.56 -48.59
CA GLU A 465 -15.39 7.20 -49.81
C GLU A 465 -15.96 5.92 -50.47
N PHE A 466 -16.59 5.05 -49.67
CA PHE A 466 -17.12 3.76 -50.10
C PHE A 466 -18.63 3.73 -50.33
N ILE A 467 -19.33 4.87 -50.14
CA ILE A 467 -20.80 4.94 -50.31
C ILE A 467 -21.26 4.47 -51.70
N GLY A 468 -20.49 4.80 -52.74
CA GLY A 468 -20.78 4.36 -54.11
C GLY A 468 -20.69 2.85 -54.28
N PHE A 469 -19.71 2.20 -53.64
CA PHE A 469 -19.57 0.74 -53.64
C PHE A 469 -20.74 0.08 -52.90
N TYR A 470 -21.13 0.61 -51.74
CA TYR A 470 -22.24 0.07 -50.94
C TYR A 470 -23.59 0.16 -51.66
N VAL A 471 -23.86 1.25 -52.38
CA VAL A 471 -25.09 1.39 -53.19
C VAL A 471 -25.15 0.36 -54.32
N VAL A 472 -24.04 0.15 -55.03
CA VAL A 472 -23.97 -0.79 -56.15
C VAL A 472 -24.15 -2.24 -55.67
N ILE A 473 -23.43 -2.65 -54.62
CA ILE A 473 -23.52 -4.01 -54.11
C ILE A 473 -24.89 -4.27 -53.45
N GLY A 474 -25.47 -3.26 -52.80
CA GLY A 474 -26.82 -3.35 -52.23
C GLY A 474 -27.89 -3.61 -53.30
N LEU A 475 -27.81 -2.92 -54.43
CA LEU A 475 -28.74 -3.12 -55.55
C LEU A 475 -28.54 -4.50 -56.21
N LEU A 476 -27.30 -4.96 -56.33
CA LEU A 476 -26.98 -6.29 -56.85
C LEU A 476 -27.52 -7.41 -55.94
N MET A 477 -27.36 -7.26 -54.62
CA MET A 477 -27.90 -8.18 -53.60
C MET A 477 -29.43 -8.19 -53.55
N LEU A 478 -30.09 -7.08 -53.89
CA LEU A 478 -31.56 -7.00 -53.99
C LEU A 478 -32.11 -7.50 -55.34
N SER A 479 -31.27 -7.70 -56.36
CA SER A 479 -31.72 -8.17 -57.67
C SER A 479 -32.49 -9.50 -57.67
N PRO A 480 -32.19 -10.50 -56.81
CA PRO A 480 -32.94 -11.77 -56.77
C PRO A 480 -34.38 -11.60 -56.28
N LEU A 481 -34.72 -10.48 -55.63
CA LEU A 481 -36.06 -10.15 -55.15
C LEU A 481 -36.94 -9.51 -56.22
N LEU A 482 -36.36 -8.93 -57.27
CA LEU A 482 -37.10 -8.29 -58.36
C LEU A 482 -38.04 -9.24 -59.12
N PRO A 483 -37.66 -10.49 -59.46
CA PRO A 483 -38.57 -11.45 -60.06
C PRO A 483 -39.74 -11.76 -59.14
N ILE A 484 -39.48 -12.00 -57.85
CA ILE A 484 -40.51 -12.36 -56.87
C ILE A 484 -41.54 -11.21 -56.74
N ALA A 485 -41.07 -9.98 -56.63
CA ALA A 485 -41.93 -8.80 -56.60
C ALA A 485 -42.75 -8.64 -57.89
N TYR A 486 -42.15 -8.92 -59.05
CA TYR A 486 -42.84 -8.88 -60.35
C TYR A 486 -43.95 -9.94 -60.45
N TRP A 487 -43.69 -11.19 -60.04
CA TRP A 487 -44.70 -12.26 -60.03
C TRP A 487 -45.83 -11.96 -59.04
N GLN A 488 -45.51 -11.49 -57.84
CA GLN A 488 -46.51 -11.15 -56.83
C GLN A 488 -47.42 -9.98 -57.26
N TRP A 489 -46.90 -9.03 -58.04
CA TRP A 489 -47.72 -7.94 -58.57
C TRP A 489 -48.66 -8.41 -59.68
N LYS A 490 -48.27 -9.44 -60.45
CA LYS A 490 -49.08 -10.01 -61.54
C LYS A 490 -50.25 -10.88 -61.05
N ASP A 491 -50.12 -11.55 -59.91
CA ASP A 491 -51.11 -12.54 -59.43
C ASP A 491 -52.13 -11.99 -58.41
N ARG A 492 -52.14 -10.68 -58.12
CA ARG A 492 -53.03 -10.09 -57.11
C ARG A 492 -54.55 -10.12 -57.42
N ASP A 493 -54.97 -10.39 -58.65
CA ASP A 493 -56.38 -10.21 -59.06
C ASP A 493 -57.22 -11.50 -59.21
N VAL A 494 -56.73 -12.68 -58.82
CA VAL A 494 -57.54 -13.92 -58.97
C VAL A 494 -57.39 -14.87 -57.78
N ILE A 495 -58.16 -14.64 -56.71
CA ILE A 495 -58.51 -15.71 -55.77
C ILE A 495 -59.47 -16.65 -56.51
N ARG A 496 -58.92 -17.75 -57.02
CA ARG A 496 -59.59 -18.70 -57.91
C ARG A 496 -60.25 -19.80 -57.07
N VAL A 497 -61.40 -19.51 -56.46
CA VAL A 497 -62.28 -20.58 -55.94
C VAL A 497 -62.76 -21.40 -57.14
N GLU A 498 -62.49 -22.71 -57.12
CA GLU A 498 -62.70 -23.58 -58.26
C GLU A 498 -64.20 -23.67 -58.62
N LYS A 499 -64.55 -23.52 -59.91
CA LYS A 499 -65.95 -23.53 -60.39
C LYS A 499 -66.71 -24.81 -59.97
N HIS A 500 -66.00 -25.90 -59.72
CA HIS A 500 -66.56 -27.17 -59.24
C HIS A 500 -66.99 -27.11 -57.77
N GLU A 501 -66.25 -26.40 -56.93
CA GLU A 501 -66.55 -26.27 -55.50
C GLU A 501 -67.78 -25.38 -55.28
N ARG A 502 -67.89 -24.30 -56.08
CA ARG A 502 -69.06 -23.43 -56.10
C ARG A 502 -70.36 -24.19 -56.42
N LEU A 503 -70.35 -25.04 -57.46
CA LEU A 503 -71.52 -25.82 -57.85
C LEU A 503 -71.89 -26.88 -56.81
N ARG A 504 -70.91 -27.41 -56.07
CA ARG A 504 -71.14 -28.34 -54.95
C ARG A 504 -71.86 -27.64 -53.80
N LEU A 505 -71.42 -26.44 -53.41
CA LEU A 505 -72.01 -25.67 -52.31
C LEU A 505 -73.46 -25.23 -52.60
N ILE A 506 -73.76 -24.84 -53.84
CA ILE A 506 -75.14 -24.49 -54.26
C ILE A 506 -76.08 -25.70 -54.11
N ARG A 507 -75.66 -26.90 -54.56
CA ARG A 507 -76.47 -28.12 -54.40
C ARG A 507 -76.68 -28.52 -52.95
N LEU A 508 -75.68 -28.30 -52.08
CA LEU A 508 -75.82 -28.57 -50.63
C LEU A 508 -76.83 -27.63 -49.99
N ARG A 509 -76.85 -26.35 -50.39
CA ARG A 509 -77.85 -25.38 -49.94
C ARG A 509 -79.28 -25.78 -50.34
N GLU A 510 -79.48 -26.19 -51.60
CA GLU A 510 -80.79 -26.66 -52.08
C GLU A 510 -81.30 -27.86 -51.26
N ARG A 511 -80.42 -28.81 -50.92
CA ARG A 511 -80.78 -29.99 -50.11
C ARG A 511 -81.16 -29.65 -48.67
N LEU A 512 -80.44 -28.72 -48.04
CA LEU A 512 -80.66 -28.36 -46.63
C LEU A 512 -81.86 -27.43 -46.41
N SER A 513 -82.22 -26.63 -47.42
CA SER A 513 -83.35 -25.69 -47.37
C SER A 513 -84.71 -26.31 -47.70
N GLY A 514 -84.80 -27.63 -47.93
CA GLY A 514 -86.05 -28.33 -48.21
C GLY A 514 -86.68 -28.01 -49.58
N ILE A 515 -86.01 -27.19 -50.41
CA ILE A 515 -86.50 -26.81 -51.73
C ILE A 515 -86.27 -27.99 -52.71
N GLY A 516 -87.32 -28.80 -52.90
CA GLY A 516 -87.47 -29.64 -54.09
C GLY A 516 -87.36 -31.16 -53.96
N LEU A 517 -87.60 -31.78 -52.78
CA LEU A 517 -87.73 -33.25 -52.67
C LEU A 517 -88.79 -33.65 -51.62
N ASP A 518 -89.77 -34.46 -52.06
CA ASP A 518 -90.78 -35.09 -51.20
C ASP A 518 -90.12 -36.24 -50.39
N SER A 519 -90.15 -36.13 -49.05
CA SER A 519 -89.55 -37.02 -48.04
C SER A 519 -88.01 -37.02 -47.96
N GLN A 520 -87.45 -36.35 -46.95
CA GLN A 520 -86.04 -36.45 -46.56
C GLN A 520 -85.87 -37.58 -45.53
N GLU A 521 -84.87 -38.43 -45.72
CA GLU A 521 -84.40 -39.39 -44.72
C GLU A 521 -83.32 -38.69 -43.87
N ASP A 522 -83.35 -38.82 -42.54
CA ASP A 522 -82.48 -38.06 -41.62
C ASP A 522 -80.98 -38.23 -41.94
N ASP A 523 -80.60 -39.41 -42.44
CA ASP A 523 -79.23 -39.74 -42.85
C ASP A 523 -78.69 -38.84 -43.99
N ASP A 524 -79.56 -38.40 -44.91
CA ASP A 524 -79.17 -37.54 -46.04
C ASP A 524 -78.89 -36.10 -45.61
N ILE A 525 -79.61 -35.62 -44.59
CA ILE A 525 -79.40 -34.29 -43.99
C ILE A 525 -78.07 -34.27 -43.24
N ASP A 526 -77.79 -35.31 -42.47
CA ASP A 526 -76.55 -35.43 -41.70
C ASP A 526 -75.33 -35.52 -42.62
N ALA A 527 -75.43 -36.26 -43.73
CA ALA A 527 -74.38 -36.31 -44.75
C ALA A 527 -74.14 -34.95 -45.42
N ALA A 528 -75.19 -34.17 -45.68
CA ALA A 528 -75.08 -32.83 -46.24
C ALA A 528 -74.44 -31.83 -45.25
N LEU A 529 -74.81 -31.89 -43.97
CA LEU A 529 -74.20 -31.08 -42.91
C LEU A 529 -72.73 -31.44 -42.68
N SER A 530 -72.38 -32.72 -42.67
CA SER A 530 -70.99 -33.17 -42.59
C SER A 530 -70.17 -32.67 -43.78
N SER A 531 -70.73 -32.72 -45.01
CA SER A 531 -70.04 -32.21 -46.20
C SER A 531 -69.85 -30.69 -46.19
N LEU A 532 -70.69 -29.92 -45.48
CA LEU A 532 -70.44 -28.48 -45.25
C LEU A 532 -69.31 -28.25 -44.26
N GLY A 533 -69.18 -29.14 -43.26
CA GLY A 533 -68.10 -29.11 -42.27
C GLY A 533 -66.69 -29.18 -42.88
N ASP A 534 -66.56 -29.79 -44.07
CA ASP A 534 -65.29 -29.96 -44.78
C ASP A 534 -64.95 -28.80 -45.75
N SER A 535 -65.80 -27.79 -45.87
CA SER A 535 -65.63 -26.69 -46.83
C SER A 535 -64.91 -25.47 -46.22
N GLU A 536 -64.34 -24.57 -47.05
CA GLU A 536 -63.74 -23.34 -46.55
C GLU A 536 -64.81 -22.34 -46.05
N TRP A 537 -64.68 -21.87 -44.80
CA TRP A 537 -65.68 -21.01 -44.13
C TRP A 537 -66.01 -19.72 -44.90
N ASP A 538 -65.00 -19.06 -45.44
CA ASP A 538 -65.17 -17.78 -46.13
C ASP A 538 -65.85 -17.96 -47.51
N ALA A 539 -65.55 -19.07 -48.20
CA ALA A 539 -66.23 -19.46 -49.44
C ALA A 539 -67.71 -19.83 -49.18
N LEU A 540 -68.00 -20.47 -48.04
CA LEU A 540 -69.36 -20.84 -47.64
C LEU A 540 -70.23 -19.60 -47.38
N ILE A 541 -69.73 -18.61 -46.64
CA ILE A 541 -70.45 -17.35 -46.40
C ILE A 541 -70.71 -16.61 -47.71
N GLN A 542 -69.77 -16.63 -48.65
CA GLN A 542 -69.93 -15.96 -49.94
C GLN A 542 -71.06 -16.55 -50.80
N GLU A 543 -71.26 -17.87 -50.77
CA GLU A 543 -72.27 -18.55 -51.61
C GLU A 543 -73.63 -18.73 -50.91
N TRP A 544 -73.69 -18.89 -49.59
CA TRP A 544 -74.95 -18.95 -48.83
C TRP A 544 -75.64 -17.59 -48.68
N GLY A 545 -74.88 -16.51 -48.85
CA GLY A 545 -75.33 -15.16 -48.62
C GLY A 545 -75.06 -14.69 -47.19
N LYS A 546 -75.32 -13.41 -46.95
CA LYS A 546 -75.08 -12.79 -45.64
C LYS A 546 -75.93 -13.51 -44.57
N PRO A 547 -75.32 -14.08 -43.51
CA PRO A 547 -76.08 -14.71 -42.42
C PRO A 547 -76.97 -13.69 -41.72
N ASP A 548 -78.13 -14.15 -41.25
CA ASP A 548 -79.09 -13.31 -40.52
C ASP A 548 -78.48 -12.79 -39.23
N VAL A 549 -77.68 -13.65 -38.57
CA VAL A 549 -76.90 -13.31 -37.39
C VAL A 549 -75.48 -13.86 -37.53
N ARG A 550 -74.48 -13.02 -37.26
CA ARG A 550 -73.07 -13.41 -37.19
C ARG A 550 -72.40 -12.79 -35.98
N HIS A 551 -71.59 -13.58 -35.30
CA HIS A 551 -70.75 -13.13 -34.20
C HIS A 551 -69.37 -13.74 -34.35
N SER A 552 -68.39 -12.90 -34.66
CA SER A 552 -67.00 -13.32 -34.80
C SER A 552 -66.19 -12.77 -33.63
N THR A 553 -65.64 -13.69 -32.83
CA THR A 553 -64.66 -13.41 -31.77
C THR A 553 -63.34 -14.09 -32.12
N GLU A 554 -62.29 -13.77 -31.38
CA GLU A 554 -60.97 -14.41 -31.54
C GLU A 554 -61.04 -15.95 -31.39
N ASN A 555 -61.95 -16.44 -30.54
CA ASN A 555 -62.05 -17.85 -30.19
C ASN A 555 -63.16 -18.60 -30.93
N LEU A 556 -64.23 -17.92 -31.34
CA LEU A 556 -65.42 -18.54 -31.94
C LEU A 556 -66.09 -17.57 -32.94
N ASP A 557 -66.38 -18.08 -34.15
CA ASP A 557 -67.19 -17.43 -35.18
C ASP A 557 -68.50 -18.23 -35.33
N ILE A 558 -69.62 -17.58 -35.04
CA ILE A 558 -70.98 -18.12 -35.08
C ILE A 558 -71.69 -17.46 -36.26
N ALA A 559 -72.32 -18.25 -37.11
CA ALA A 559 -73.23 -17.77 -38.14
C ALA A 559 -74.53 -18.56 -38.12
N ALA A 560 -75.67 -17.87 -38.18
CA ALA A 560 -76.99 -18.49 -38.24
C ALA A 560 -77.77 -17.99 -39.45
N TRP A 561 -78.47 -18.91 -40.11
CA TRP A 561 -79.33 -18.67 -41.26
C TRP A 561 -80.73 -19.24 -40.97
N ARG A 562 -81.77 -18.47 -41.27
CA ARG A 562 -83.15 -18.98 -41.29
C ARG A 562 -83.40 -19.73 -42.60
N LEU A 563 -84.06 -20.87 -42.50
CA LEU A 563 -84.48 -21.66 -43.65
C LEU A 563 -85.99 -21.51 -43.85
N ASP A 564 -86.40 -21.22 -45.09
CA ASP A 564 -87.81 -21.07 -45.46
C ASP A 564 -88.49 -22.45 -45.57
N MET A 565 -88.89 -23.03 -44.44
CA MET A 565 -89.59 -24.32 -44.36
C MET A 565 -90.95 -24.18 -43.63
N GLU A 566 -91.84 -25.18 -43.75
CA GLU A 566 -93.17 -25.14 -43.10
C GLU A 566 -93.09 -24.97 -41.58
N ASN A 567 -92.06 -25.57 -40.94
CA ASN A 567 -91.72 -25.38 -39.54
C ASN A 567 -90.49 -24.46 -39.41
N PRO A 568 -90.44 -23.58 -38.40
CA PRO A 568 -89.37 -22.61 -38.31
C PRO A 568 -88.07 -23.32 -37.97
N THR A 569 -87.10 -23.21 -38.88
CA THR A 569 -85.85 -23.97 -38.85
C THR A 569 -84.65 -23.05 -39.03
N LEU A 570 -83.64 -23.25 -38.19
CA LEU A 570 -82.38 -22.51 -38.20
C LEU A 570 -81.23 -23.43 -38.59
N LEU A 571 -80.35 -22.96 -39.47
CA LEU A 571 -79.03 -23.55 -39.66
C LEU A 571 -78.00 -22.73 -38.88
N ILE A 572 -77.26 -23.37 -37.98
CA ILE A 572 -76.24 -22.73 -37.17
C ILE A 572 -74.89 -23.35 -37.51
N GLY A 573 -73.97 -22.52 -37.99
CA GLY A 573 -72.58 -22.85 -38.24
C GLY A 573 -71.67 -22.31 -37.15
N LEU A 574 -70.76 -23.16 -36.67
CA LEU A 574 -69.77 -22.84 -35.64
C LEU A 574 -68.36 -23.11 -36.19
N ARG A 575 -67.51 -22.09 -36.17
CA ARG A 575 -66.07 -22.21 -36.41
C ARG A 575 -65.33 -21.75 -35.16
N SER A 576 -64.63 -22.66 -34.49
CA SER A 576 -63.80 -22.29 -33.34
C SER A 576 -62.32 -22.39 -33.68
N ASN A 577 -61.52 -21.39 -33.28
CA ASN A 577 -60.06 -21.44 -33.36
C ASN A 577 -59.45 -22.24 -32.19
N VAL A 578 -60.24 -22.49 -31.14
CA VAL A 578 -59.83 -23.21 -29.92
C VAL A 578 -60.79 -24.37 -29.66
N THR A 579 -60.42 -25.31 -28.78
CA THR A 579 -61.30 -26.45 -28.48
C THR A 579 -62.23 -26.11 -27.33
N TRP A 580 -63.53 -26.21 -27.54
CA TRP A 580 -64.56 -26.03 -26.51
C TRP A 580 -65.02 -27.40 -25.99
N GLU A 581 -65.04 -27.57 -24.68
CA GLU A 581 -65.51 -28.76 -23.96
C GLU A 581 -66.81 -28.44 -23.22
N HIS A 582 -67.69 -29.44 -23.06
CA HIS A 582 -69.05 -29.25 -22.54
C HIS A 582 -69.81 -28.14 -23.30
N ALA A 583 -69.63 -28.10 -24.63
CA ALA A 583 -70.21 -27.07 -25.46
C ALA A 583 -71.72 -27.31 -25.66
N GLY A 584 -72.50 -26.25 -25.59
CA GLY A 584 -73.93 -26.25 -25.85
C GLY A 584 -74.38 -25.02 -26.64
N VAL A 585 -75.48 -25.16 -27.38
CA VAL A 585 -76.13 -24.06 -28.10
C VAL A 585 -77.52 -23.88 -27.52
N ARG A 586 -77.85 -22.67 -27.11
CA ARG A 586 -79.13 -22.30 -26.50
C ARG A 586 -79.85 -21.27 -27.35
N LEU A 587 -81.15 -21.47 -27.57
CA LEU A 587 -82.04 -20.56 -28.27
C LEU A 587 -82.89 -19.77 -27.26
N ALA A 588 -82.42 -18.59 -26.86
CA ALA A 588 -83.12 -17.76 -25.89
C ALA A 588 -84.13 -16.83 -26.58
N ALA A 589 -85.42 -16.96 -26.27
CA ALA A 589 -86.44 -16.01 -26.72
C ALA A 589 -86.28 -14.68 -25.97
N THR A 590 -86.00 -13.59 -26.68
CA THR A 590 -85.94 -12.24 -26.10
C THR A 590 -87.26 -11.50 -26.14
N MET A 591 -88.20 -11.93 -27.00
CA MET A 591 -89.53 -11.34 -27.09
C MET A 591 -90.54 -12.34 -27.68
N GLY A 592 -91.54 -12.73 -26.89
CA GLY A 592 -92.57 -13.73 -27.24
C GLY A 592 -92.64 -14.87 -26.22
N ASP A 593 -93.30 -15.97 -26.59
CA ASP A 593 -93.37 -17.17 -25.76
C ASP A 593 -92.05 -17.96 -25.81
N ARG A 594 -91.82 -18.80 -24.78
CA ARG A 594 -90.60 -19.62 -24.70
C ARG A 594 -90.52 -20.57 -25.89
N VAL A 595 -89.37 -20.61 -26.54
CA VAL A 595 -89.11 -21.54 -27.66
C VAL A 595 -88.67 -22.88 -27.12
N GLU A 596 -89.25 -23.95 -27.68
CA GLU A 596 -88.88 -25.34 -27.42
C GLU A 596 -88.31 -25.93 -28.70
N ILE A 597 -87.20 -26.65 -28.58
CA ILE A 597 -86.56 -27.34 -29.70
C ILE A 597 -87.34 -28.63 -29.94
N GLU A 598 -87.87 -28.77 -31.16
CA GLU A 598 -88.66 -29.94 -31.57
C GLU A 598 -87.75 -31.02 -32.14
N ASP A 599 -86.72 -30.62 -32.90
CA ASP A 599 -85.79 -31.55 -33.55
C ASP A 599 -84.43 -30.91 -33.85
N VAL A 600 -83.37 -31.73 -33.91
CA VAL A 600 -81.99 -31.29 -34.17
C VAL A 600 -81.25 -32.31 -35.02
N HIS A 601 -80.62 -31.83 -36.10
CA HIS A 601 -79.72 -32.62 -36.96
C HIS A 601 -78.30 -32.04 -36.97
N PRO A 602 -77.24 -32.87 -36.90
CA PRO A 602 -77.27 -34.30 -36.56
C PRO A 602 -77.84 -34.54 -35.16
N SER A 603 -78.31 -35.78 -34.91
CA SER A 603 -79.01 -36.11 -33.66
C SER A 603 -78.18 -35.76 -32.43
N HIS A 604 -78.62 -34.73 -31.70
CA HIS A 604 -78.01 -34.22 -30.49
C HIS A 604 -79.04 -34.23 -29.35
N LEU A 605 -78.56 -34.50 -28.12
CA LEU A 605 -79.40 -34.39 -26.94
C LEU A 605 -79.82 -32.92 -26.77
N HIS A 606 -81.13 -32.68 -26.75
CA HIS A 606 -81.71 -31.37 -26.52
C HIS A 606 -82.71 -31.43 -25.37
N PHE A 607 -82.87 -30.32 -24.65
CA PHE A 607 -83.86 -30.17 -23.59
C PHE A 607 -84.38 -28.73 -23.58
N GLU A 608 -85.69 -28.56 -23.74
CA GLU A 608 -86.36 -27.26 -23.86
C GLU A 608 -85.68 -26.37 -24.93
N ASP A 609 -84.88 -25.39 -24.51
CA ASP A 609 -84.23 -24.41 -25.39
C ASP A 609 -82.72 -24.64 -25.61
N GLU A 610 -82.15 -25.75 -25.13
CA GLU A 610 -80.70 -26.03 -25.20
C GLU A 610 -80.35 -27.35 -25.93
N ILE A 611 -79.25 -27.32 -26.70
CA ILE A 611 -78.67 -28.43 -27.46
C ILE A 611 -77.26 -28.71 -26.97
N VAL A 612 -76.97 -29.95 -26.62
CA VAL A 612 -75.64 -30.38 -26.14
C VAL A 612 -74.78 -30.84 -27.31
N LEU A 613 -73.65 -30.15 -27.53
CA LEU A 613 -72.68 -30.45 -28.59
C LEU A 613 -71.46 -31.25 -28.11
N ASP A 614 -71.30 -31.40 -26.79
CA ASP A 614 -70.18 -32.05 -26.08
C ASP A 614 -68.83 -31.39 -26.34
N LYS A 615 -68.20 -31.64 -27.49
CA LYS A 615 -66.88 -31.07 -27.84
C LYS A 615 -66.89 -30.44 -29.24
N VAL A 616 -66.45 -29.18 -29.32
CA VAL A 616 -66.20 -28.48 -30.59
C VAL A 616 -64.68 -28.35 -30.76
N GLN A 617 -64.12 -29.06 -31.76
CA GLN A 617 -62.68 -29.09 -31.99
C GLN A 617 -62.18 -27.81 -32.67
N ALA A 618 -60.97 -27.39 -32.32
CA ALA A 618 -60.30 -26.27 -32.98
C ALA A 618 -60.17 -26.49 -34.50
N ASN A 619 -60.39 -25.43 -35.28
CA ASN A 619 -60.31 -25.34 -36.73
C ASN A 619 -61.22 -26.33 -37.50
N LYS A 620 -62.24 -26.89 -36.85
CA LYS A 620 -63.30 -27.66 -37.52
C LYS A 620 -64.60 -26.87 -37.55
N LEU A 621 -65.27 -26.93 -38.69
CA LEU A 621 -66.60 -26.38 -38.86
C LEU A 621 -67.63 -27.39 -38.38
N LYS A 622 -68.57 -26.93 -37.55
CA LYS A 622 -69.71 -27.74 -37.10
C LYS A 622 -70.99 -27.04 -37.51
N PHE A 623 -71.87 -27.77 -38.21
CA PHE A 623 -73.19 -27.28 -38.59
C PHE A 623 -74.26 -28.09 -37.90
N ILE A 624 -75.27 -27.40 -37.38
CA ILE A 624 -76.47 -28.01 -36.81
C ILE A 624 -77.70 -27.35 -37.42
N ARG A 625 -78.68 -28.17 -37.81
CA ARG A 625 -80.01 -27.73 -38.23
C ARG A 625 -80.96 -27.94 -37.05
N VAL A 626 -81.65 -26.89 -36.65
CA VAL A 626 -82.51 -26.87 -35.45
C VAL A 626 -83.92 -26.48 -35.86
N GLN A 627 -84.88 -27.37 -35.65
CA GLN A 627 -86.30 -27.09 -35.79
C GLN A 627 -86.86 -26.73 -34.40
N HIS A 628 -87.63 -25.67 -34.32
CA HIS A 628 -88.15 -25.19 -33.04
C HIS A 628 -89.64 -24.82 -33.12
N SER A 629 -90.29 -24.68 -31.96
CA SER A 629 -91.71 -24.36 -31.89
C SER A 629 -91.99 -22.91 -32.32
N GLN A 630 -93.20 -22.68 -32.87
CA GLN A 630 -93.71 -21.36 -33.24
C GLN A 630 -94.12 -20.59 -31.96
N GLY A 631 -93.52 -19.43 -31.68
CA GLY A 631 -93.91 -18.64 -30.50
C GLY A 631 -93.09 -17.39 -30.15
N SER A 632 -91.85 -17.25 -30.64
CA SER A 632 -91.01 -16.08 -30.34
C SER A 632 -90.80 -15.17 -31.56
N THR A 633 -91.04 -13.88 -31.38
CA THR A 633 -90.75 -12.84 -32.38
C THR A 633 -89.27 -12.46 -32.46
N LYS A 634 -88.48 -12.73 -31.40
CA LYS A 634 -87.02 -12.51 -31.39
C LYS A 634 -86.25 -13.60 -30.66
N LEU A 635 -85.20 -14.13 -31.29
CA LEU A 635 -84.40 -15.25 -30.78
C LEU A 635 -82.91 -14.92 -30.76
N ASP A 636 -82.25 -15.21 -29.65
CA ASP A 636 -80.80 -15.14 -29.51
C ASP A 636 -80.18 -16.54 -29.52
N VAL A 637 -79.10 -16.69 -30.29
CA VAL A 637 -78.30 -17.92 -30.34
C VAL A 637 -77.12 -17.76 -29.41
N ILE A 638 -77.12 -18.46 -28.28
CA ILE A 638 -76.07 -18.38 -27.28
C ILE A 638 -75.27 -19.68 -27.31
N VAL A 639 -73.95 -19.59 -27.51
CA VAL A 639 -73.05 -20.74 -27.40
C VAL A 639 -72.38 -20.70 -26.04
N THR A 640 -72.50 -21.78 -25.27
CA THR A 640 -71.88 -21.91 -23.95
C THR A 640 -70.91 -23.08 -23.94
N GLY A 641 -69.94 -23.05 -23.04
CA GLY A 641 -69.04 -24.18 -22.82
C GLY A 641 -67.82 -23.80 -22.00
N THR A 642 -66.81 -24.65 -22.01
CA THR A 642 -65.54 -24.44 -21.31
C THR A 642 -64.38 -24.45 -22.30
N VAL A 643 -63.54 -23.41 -22.25
CA VAL A 643 -62.29 -23.34 -23.04
C VAL A 643 -61.14 -23.41 -22.06
N GLY A 644 -60.32 -24.47 -22.14
CA GLY A 644 -59.19 -24.68 -21.23
C GLY A 644 -59.56 -24.72 -19.74
N GLY A 645 -60.76 -25.21 -19.41
CA GLY A 645 -61.28 -25.25 -18.03
C GLY A 645 -61.96 -23.96 -17.55
N THR A 646 -62.00 -22.89 -18.35
CA THR A 646 -62.72 -21.65 -18.01
C THR A 646 -64.10 -21.61 -18.67
N PRO A 647 -65.18 -21.31 -17.93
CA PRO A 647 -66.51 -21.20 -18.51
C PRO A 647 -66.59 -19.95 -19.38
N MET A 648 -67.03 -20.13 -20.62
CA MET A 648 -67.21 -19.07 -21.61
C MET A 648 -68.61 -19.16 -22.23
N ALA A 649 -69.17 -18.00 -22.56
CA ALA A 649 -70.39 -17.89 -23.34
C ALA A 649 -70.18 -16.83 -24.44
N ALA A 650 -70.64 -17.13 -25.65
CA ALA A 650 -70.61 -16.24 -26.79
C ALA A 650 -72.03 -16.03 -27.29
N MET A 651 -72.40 -14.76 -27.46
CA MET A 651 -73.72 -14.34 -27.87
C MET A 651 -73.60 -13.26 -28.95
N PRO A 652 -74.22 -13.43 -30.12
CA PRO A 652 -74.29 -12.39 -31.13
C PRO A 652 -74.93 -11.11 -30.61
N SER A 653 -74.46 -9.97 -31.13
CA SER A 653 -74.96 -8.65 -30.75
C SER A 653 -76.33 -8.32 -31.35
N LYS A 654 -76.83 -9.14 -32.28
CA LYS A 654 -78.14 -8.99 -32.93
C LYS A 654 -78.94 -10.28 -32.77
N ALA A 655 -80.15 -10.16 -32.24
CA ALA A 655 -81.14 -11.24 -32.20
C ALA A 655 -81.74 -11.48 -33.60
N LEU A 656 -82.07 -12.74 -33.90
CA LEU A 656 -82.94 -13.11 -35.02
C LEU A 656 -84.33 -12.51 -34.78
N SER A 657 -84.91 -11.82 -35.76
CA SER A 657 -86.27 -11.28 -35.68
C SER A 657 -87.16 -11.82 -36.80
N ASP A 658 -88.43 -12.08 -36.49
CA ASP A 658 -89.39 -12.69 -37.43
C ASP A 658 -90.03 -11.74 -38.46
N SER A 659 -89.57 -10.49 -38.52
CA SER A 659 -89.93 -9.56 -39.60
C SER A 659 -88.75 -8.67 -39.97
N GLU A 660 -88.58 -8.43 -41.28
CA GLU A 660 -87.64 -7.44 -41.83
C GLU A 660 -88.05 -6.03 -41.40
N GLU A 661 -87.27 -5.42 -40.51
CA GLU A 661 -87.06 -3.97 -40.47
C GLU A 661 -85.59 -3.65 -40.74
#